data_AF-A0A6B1D543-F1
#
_entry.id   AF-A0A6B1D543-F1
#
_cell.length_a   1.000
_cell.length_b   1.000
_cell.length_c   1.000
_cell.angle_alpha   90.00
_cell.angle_beta   90.00
_cell.angle_gamma   90.00
#
_symmetry.space_group_name_H-M   'P 1'
#
loop_
_entity.id
_entity.type
_entity.pdbx_description
1 polymer ?
#
loop_
_entity_poly.entity_id
_entity_poly.type
_entity_poly.pdbx_seq_one_letter_code
_entity_poly.pdbx_strand_id
1 'polypeptide(L)'
;MNNTPQPWLQCVELHSDVLSDDFSEDVFALDLGGLSDYLIGQDLGQPAAELPRVPAVYRDAESFFAASYITSGLKSLLEDVLGRLSGSEGNRVLKLLTPFGGGKSHTLAALLHAARSRAALDALPEAGGLPRPDAVRVAVVDGQFFDATSGKRAPGGDVVARTIWGWIAWALGGREGYELVQAQDEARVAPGGDALVELLKGGPSLILLDEILEYLISAGGISVVQTTLRDETLSFLKRLTVAVGNVDNAVLVYSLQSSNRESLEYTGLLHTLEHLAARKDQRREPVADNEILHVIQRRLLARTPDVSTATAAADVYGQVYTQMRRAYAHGESERQQAAEEGVVLRDRIKASYPFHPALIDLMRERWAAIPEFQRTRGALRFLASCLRAAHSAGNSRLLLGSGDVPIHDAEVRLAFLKEVGQREDFQACLEHDFVGANARSRLIDNRRALEVTTEAGRLPATRLATTILLYSFGGLRRGGSDTSDLLPPGIGEADLLGACIGPDLDSTTIQACLKELNEQCLYLHFDGVRYCFKKDPNVTLLVEQEAEAIAHDESRVQARISQMIEERLAGQRAIVWPTKSGDVPDRETQFLVAYLPLEFAAQPAGEQRRKALQILENCGNQQRVFRNGLGLAVPAADEVEGLRRAVRYLLAVERVQGNWREYNLTGVQKSQLRERGATEKTTIESALLKLYGEVWLLGSGPNGLALDTVSMGGRPLQTTLDEKKRALIHQRLMELLTTVQRRVFGTVAPGKILELFELDESEISQSGIATHTVLTGFYEFLGFPRLLSSDAVRKAIVRGVETGLFGYVIGRPTLGDDGRYQIGRSRVAFERSVADDEIDLDSGFLIVPTALPEEPPTNDDPPSGKPPEDDTHERQDDETADEFKTVSTQPDLADSREIALSFTANEANLYEAWNALANLADVTGEVSINARATCPVDYDKAKLENGVFEPLRELGLIYDDKG
;
A
#
# COMPACT_ATOMS: atom_id res chain seq x y z
N MET A 1 23.75 -40.10 5.04
CA MET A 1 24.66 -39.06 5.57
C MET A 1 23.83 -37.82 5.81
N ASN A 2 24.05 -37.08 6.90
CA ASN A 2 23.34 -35.82 7.11
C ASN A 2 24.02 -34.71 6.32
N ASN A 3 23.65 -34.56 5.04
CA ASN A 3 24.03 -33.40 4.25
C ASN A 3 23.21 -32.19 4.73
N THR A 4 23.73 -31.45 5.71
CA THR A 4 23.26 -30.09 5.97
C THR A 4 23.45 -29.28 4.68
N PRO A 5 22.39 -28.76 4.05
CA PRO A 5 22.52 -28.09 2.76
C PRO A 5 23.34 -26.80 2.91
N GLN A 6 24.22 -26.56 1.94
CA GLN A 6 25.11 -25.40 1.92
C GLN A 6 24.61 -24.34 0.93
N PRO A 7 25.02 -23.06 1.07
CA PRO A 7 24.80 -22.02 0.06
C PRO A 7 25.19 -22.49 -1.34
N TRP A 8 24.37 -22.20 -2.36
CA TRP A 8 24.61 -22.69 -3.71
C TRP A 8 25.97 -22.28 -4.29
N LEU A 9 26.48 -21.11 -3.90
CA LEU A 9 27.79 -20.60 -4.30
C LEU A 9 28.96 -21.49 -3.82
N GLN A 10 28.75 -22.34 -2.81
CA GLN A 10 29.73 -23.31 -2.32
C GLN A 10 29.61 -24.68 -3.01
N CYS A 11 28.60 -24.89 -3.86
CA CYS A 11 28.28 -26.19 -4.46
C CYS A 11 28.13 -26.16 -5.99
N VAL A 12 28.08 -24.97 -6.59
CA VAL A 12 27.92 -24.77 -8.02
C VAL A 12 29.05 -23.90 -8.54
N GLU A 13 29.68 -24.35 -9.62
CA GLU A 13 30.76 -23.65 -10.31
C GLU A 13 30.16 -22.89 -11.51
N LEU A 14 30.39 -21.58 -11.57
CA LEU A 14 29.88 -20.73 -12.65
C LEU A 14 30.74 -20.85 -13.91
N HIS A 15 30.13 -20.72 -15.09
CA HIS A 15 30.86 -20.76 -16.36
C HIS A 15 31.85 -19.57 -16.44
N SER A 16 33.02 -19.77 -17.06
CA SER A 16 34.08 -18.74 -17.17
C SER A 16 33.56 -17.43 -17.76
N ASP A 17 32.64 -17.53 -18.72
CA ASP A 17 32.03 -16.39 -19.41
C ASP A 17 31.23 -15.48 -18.45
N VAL A 18 30.65 -16.02 -17.38
CA VAL A 18 29.93 -15.25 -16.34
C VAL A 18 30.89 -14.55 -15.38
N LEU A 19 32.07 -15.15 -15.18
CA LEU A 19 33.12 -14.66 -14.26
C LEU A 19 34.13 -13.71 -14.91
N SER A 20 34.23 -13.68 -16.24
CA SER A 20 35.16 -12.84 -17.00
C SER A 20 35.15 -11.38 -16.56
N ASP A 21 36.32 -10.73 -16.47
CA ASP A 21 36.39 -9.27 -16.25
C ASP A 21 35.78 -8.52 -17.44
N ASP A 22 36.04 -9.00 -18.67
CA ASP A 22 35.42 -8.53 -19.92
C ASP A 22 34.00 -9.10 -20.14
N PHE A 23 33.16 -9.16 -19.09
CA PHE A 23 31.77 -9.61 -19.22
C PHE A 23 30.92 -8.59 -20.00
N SER A 24 30.77 -8.80 -21.31
CA SER A 24 29.77 -8.09 -22.10
C SER A 24 28.42 -8.80 -22.08
N GLU A 25 27.34 -8.01 -22.08
CA GLU A 25 25.99 -8.45 -22.44
C GLU A 25 25.94 -9.15 -23.82
N ASP A 26 26.92 -8.91 -24.69
CA ASP A 26 27.01 -9.52 -26.03
C ASP A 26 27.64 -10.92 -26.02
N VAL A 27 28.15 -11.44 -24.89
CA VAL A 27 28.67 -12.81 -24.82
C VAL A 27 27.55 -13.86 -25.01
N PHE A 28 26.28 -13.47 -24.81
CA PHE A 28 25.10 -14.26 -25.16
C PHE A 28 24.49 -13.88 -26.53
N ALA A 29 25.17 -13.04 -27.32
CA ALA A 29 24.81 -12.68 -28.69
C ALA A 29 25.82 -13.30 -29.66
N LEU A 30 25.35 -14.25 -30.47
CA LEU A 30 26.16 -14.89 -31.48
C LEU A 30 26.00 -14.16 -32.82
N ASP A 31 27.10 -13.63 -33.32
CA ASP A 31 27.29 -13.25 -34.72
C ASP A 31 27.60 -14.52 -35.55
N LEU A 32 26.69 -14.91 -36.43
CA LEU A 32 26.86 -16.10 -37.29
C LEU A 32 27.77 -15.79 -38.49
N GLY A 33 27.71 -14.58 -39.02
CA GLY A 33 28.58 -14.12 -40.12
C GLY A 33 30.05 -14.13 -39.70
N GLY A 34 30.38 -13.48 -38.59
CA GLY A 34 31.72 -13.46 -38.00
C GLY A 34 32.22 -14.84 -37.56
N LEU A 35 31.34 -15.71 -37.06
CA LEU A 35 31.68 -17.12 -36.81
C LEU A 35 32.07 -17.85 -38.10
N SER A 36 31.28 -17.70 -39.17
CA SER A 36 31.59 -18.32 -40.46
C SER A 36 32.90 -17.80 -41.04
N ASP A 37 33.14 -16.49 -40.98
CA ASP A 37 34.35 -15.87 -41.53
C ASP A 37 35.60 -16.23 -40.72
N TYR A 38 35.48 -16.35 -39.39
CA TYR A 38 36.56 -16.89 -38.55
C TYR A 38 36.90 -18.32 -38.95
N LEU A 39 35.90 -19.19 -39.13
CA LEU A 39 36.11 -20.59 -39.48
C LEU A 39 36.68 -20.77 -40.90
N ILE A 40 36.22 -19.98 -41.87
CA ILE A 40 36.77 -19.97 -43.24
C ILE A 40 38.21 -19.43 -43.26
N GLY A 41 38.48 -18.33 -42.55
CA GLY A 41 39.84 -17.78 -42.44
C GLY A 41 40.81 -18.73 -41.75
N GLN A 42 40.33 -19.50 -40.76
CA GLN A 42 41.11 -20.55 -40.10
C GLN A 42 41.45 -21.70 -41.05
N ASP A 43 40.50 -22.18 -41.87
CA ASP A 43 40.76 -23.22 -42.90
C ASP A 43 41.82 -22.77 -43.91
N LEU A 44 41.78 -21.48 -44.29
CA LEU A 44 42.71 -20.85 -45.23
C LEU A 44 44.05 -20.46 -44.59
N GLY A 45 44.25 -20.73 -43.29
CA GLY A 45 45.50 -20.46 -42.58
C GLY A 45 45.82 -18.96 -42.39
N GLN A 46 44.81 -18.09 -42.38
CA GLN A 46 45.01 -16.66 -42.13
C GLN A 46 45.59 -16.40 -40.74
N PRO A 47 46.44 -15.37 -40.57
CA PRO A 47 47.00 -15.02 -39.27
C PRO A 47 45.89 -14.54 -38.32
N ALA A 48 45.98 -14.91 -37.04
CA ALA A 48 44.94 -14.61 -36.04
C ALA A 48 44.65 -13.11 -35.80
N ALA A 49 45.46 -12.21 -36.35
CA ALA A 49 45.23 -10.76 -36.33
C ALA A 49 44.27 -10.27 -37.44
N GLU A 50 44.03 -11.09 -38.49
CA GLU A 50 43.09 -10.81 -39.59
C GLU A 50 41.72 -11.48 -39.38
N LEU A 51 41.61 -12.42 -38.43
CA LEU A 51 40.37 -13.14 -38.14
C LEU A 51 39.37 -12.27 -37.33
N PRO A 52 38.05 -12.42 -37.54
CA PRO A 52 37.03 -11.77 -36.71
C PRO A 52 37.14 -12.09 -35.22
N ARG A 53 36.76 -11.14 -34.36
CA ARG A 53 36.73 -11.33 -32.90
C ARG A 53 35.49 -12.10 -32.45
N VAL A 54 35.54 -13.42 -32.59
CA VAL A 54 34.50 -14.34 -32.10
C VAL A 54 34.87 -14.86 -30.70
N PRO A 55 33.93 -14.92 -29.72
CA PRO A 55 34.16 -15.54 -28.41
C PRO A 55 34.61 -17.01 -28.51
N ALA A 56 35.46 -17.44 -27.57
CA ALA A 56 36.01 -18.80 -27.57
C ALA A 56 34.92 -19.89 -27.57
N VAL A 57 33.87 -19.69 -26.74
CA VAL A 57 32.70 -20.58 -26.60
C VAL A 57 31.84 -20.71 -27.86
N TYR A 58 32.06 -19.88 -28.89
CA TYR A 58 31.33 -19.95 -30.15
C TYR A 58 32.19 -20.43 -31.32
N ARG A 59 33.49 -20.13 -31.34
CA ARG A 59 34.39 -20.49 -32.45
C ARG A 59 34.97 -21.90 -32.36
N ASP A 60 35.14 -22.43 -31.16
CA ASP A 60 35.53 -23.83 -30.96
C ASP A 60 34.29 -24.72 -30.86
N ALA A 61 34.28 -25.83 -31.60
CA ALA A 61 33.13 -26.72 -31.69
C ALA A 61 32.91 -27.55 -30.41
N GLU A 62 33.99 -27.97 -29.73
CA GLU A 62 33.88 -28.72 -28.47
C GLU A 62 33.35 -27.82 -27.36
N SER A 63 33.90 -26.61 -27.21
CA SER A 63 33.40 -25.58 -26.29
C SER A 63 31.95 -25.16 -26.60
N PHE A 64 31.61 -25.02 -27.89
CA PHE A 64 30.24 -24.73 -28.31
C PHE A 64 29.26 -25.80 -27.85
N PHE A 65 29.53 -27.08 -28.14
CA PHE A 65 28.65 -28.19 -27.77
C PHE A 65 28.68 -28.49 -26.27
N ALA A 66 29.82 -28.29 -25.59
CA ALA A 66 29.92 -28.38 -24.13
C ALA A 66 29.00 -27.36 -23.43
N ALA A 67 29.02 -26.10 -23.85
CA ALA A 67 28.19 -25.03 -23.26
C ALA A 67 26.74 -24.99 -23.80
N SER A 68 26.30 -25.94 -24.62
CA SER A 68 24.97 -25.95 -25.23
C SER A 68 24.16 -27.19 -24.84
N TYR A 69 22.85 -27.03 -24.72
CA TYR A 69 21.94 -28.14 -24.41
C TYR A 69 21.25 -28.60 -25.70
N ILE A 70 21.40 -29.87 -26.07
CA ILE A 70 20.67 -30.45 -27.20
C ILE A 70 19.23 -30.74 -26.77
N THR A 71 18.36 -29.76 -27.04
CA THR A 71 16.91 -29.88 -26.97
C THR A 71 16.37 -30.93 -27.94
N SER A 72 15.18 -31.46 -27.67
CA SER A 72 14.44 -32.35 -28.57
C SER A 72 14.17 -31.70 -29.95
N GLY A 73 13.84 -30.41 -29.95
CA GLY A 73 13.69 -29.61 -31.18
C GLY A 73 14.98 -29.51 -31.99
N LEU A 74 16.11 -29.19 -31.35
CA LEU A 74 17.42 -29.14 -32.01
C LEU A 74 17.89 -30.53 -32.45
N LYS A 75 17.67 -31.58 -31.64
CA LYS A 75 18.01 -32.96 -32.03
C LYS A 75 17.27 -33.38 -33.29
N SER A 76 15.95 -33.16 -33.34
CA SER A 76 15.16 -33.53 -34.52
C SER A 76 15.53 -32.69 -35.76
N LEU A 77 15.94 -31.44 -35.58
CA LEU A 77 16.47 -30.61 -36.68
C LEU A 77 17.86 -31.08 -37.16
N LEU A 78 18.76 -31.45 -36.24
CA LEU A 78 20.07 -32.03 -36.56
C LEU A 78 19.90 -33.35 -37.32
N GLU A 79 19.00 -34.21 -36.87
CA GLU A 79 18.65 -35.48 -37.53
C GLU A 79 18.11 -35.25 -38.95
N ASP A 80 17.17 -34.31 -39.10
CA ASP A 80 16.61 -33.85 -40.38
C ASP A 80 17.68 -33.36 -41.37
N VAL A 81 18.56 -32.45 -40.92
CA VAL A 81 19.55 -31.79 -41.79
C VAL A 81 20.67 -32.77 -42.15
N LEU A 82 21.25 -33.45 -41.15
CA LEU A 82 22.35 -34.38 -41.37
C LEU A 82 21.90 -35.59 -42.22
N GLY A 83 20.67 -36.09 -42.02
CA GLY A 83 20.11 -37.15 -42.85
C GLY A 83 19.98 -36.75 -44.32
N ARG A 84 19.50 -35.53 -44.60
CA ARG A 84 19.34 -35.02 -45.98
C ARG A 84 20.66 -34.68 -46.66
N LEU A 85 21.70 -34.34 -45.90
CA LEU A 85 23.08 -34.25 -46.38
C LEU A 85 23.67 -35.65 -46.66
N SER A 86 23.29 -36.68 -45.89
CA SER A 86 23.60 -38.10 -46.14
C SER A 86 22.76 -38.76 -47.26
N GLY A 87 21.90 -38.03 -47.97
CA GLY A 87 21.08 -38.59 -49.05
C GLY A 87 19.66 -39.03 -48.69
N SER A 88 19.19 -38.83 -47.45
CA SER A 88 17.83 -39.27 -47.06
C SER A 88 16.73 -38.47 -47.74
N GLU A 89 15.56 -39.10 -47.92
CA GLU A 89 14.34 -38.39 -48.32
C GLU A 89 13.92 -37.34 -47.27
N GLY A 90 13.17 -36.32 -47.71
CA GLY A 90 12.57 -35.31 -46.84
C GLY A 90 12.57 -33.90 -47.43
N ASN A 91 12.18 -32.91 -46.63
CA ASN A 91 12.11 -31.51 -47.05
C ASN A 91 13.50 -30.85 -46.93
N ARG A 92 14.10 -30.51 -48.08
CA ARG A 92 15.46 -29.94 -48.19
C ARG A 92 15.52 -28.43 -47.93
N VAL A 93 14.38 -27.76 -47.80
CA VAL A 93 14.26 -26.34 -47.47
C VAL A 93 13.53 -26.23 -46.14
N LEU A 94 14.18 -25.61 -45.14
CA LEU A 94 13.72 -25.56 -43.75
C LEU A 94 13.66 -24.12 -43.23
N LYS A 95 12.51 -23.76 -42.69
CA LYS A 95 12.23 -22.45 -42.09
C LYS A 95 12.36 -22.53 -40.56
N LEU A 96 13.30 -21.78 -40.00
CA LEU A 96 13.41 -21.60 -38.55
C LEU A 96 12.44 -20.53 -38.07
N LEU A 97 11.42 -20.98 -37.32
CA LEU A 97 10.55 -20.12 -36.52
C LEU A 97 10.91 -20.33 -35.05
N THR A 98 11.11 -19.23 -34.31
CA THR A 98 11.15 -19.30 -32.85
C THR A 98 9.96 -18.52 -32.28
N PRO A 99 9.02 -19.19 -31.57
CA PRO A 99 7.96 -18.50 -30.82
C PRO A 99 8.52 -17.68 -29.65
N PHE A 100 9.77 -17.95 -29.27
CA PHE A 100 10.54 -17.34 -28.20
C PHE A 100 11.68 -16.51 -28.79
N GLY A 101 11.94 -15.32 -28.23
CA GLY A 101 13.01 -14.44 -28.69
C GLY A 101 14.40 -14.99 -28.34
N GLY A 102 15.24 -15.16 -29.36
CA GLY A 102 16.59 -15.73 -29.27
C GLY A 102 16.66 -17.21 -29.66
N GLY A 103 17.80 -17.62 -30.24
CA GLY A 103 18.11 -19.02 -30.55
C GLY A 103 18.26 -19.39 -32.04
N LYS A 104 17.87 -18.52 -32.99
CA LYS A 104 17.97 -18.77 -34.45
C LYS A 104 19.42 -18.94 -34.90
N SER A 105 20.24 -17.90 -34.73
CA SER A 105 21.68 -17.92 -35.01
C SER A 105 22.42 -19.03 -34.25
N HIS A 106 22.00 -19.32 -33.01
CA HIS A 106 22.56 -20.42 -32.22
C HIS A 106 22.24 -21.80 -32.81
N THR A 107 21.01 -21.99 -33.30
CA THR A 107 20.59 -23.19 -34.03
C THR A 107 21.37 -23.33 -35.35
N LEU A 108 21.57 -22.22 -36.08
CA LEU A 108 22.36 -22.22 -37.31
C LEU A 108 23.85 -22.52 -37.04
N ALA A 109 24.44 -22.01 -35.95
CA ALA A 109 25.80 -22.38 -35.54
C ALA A 109 25.93 -23.83 -35.08
N ALA A 110 24.90 -24.39 -34.43
CA ALA A 110 24.86 -25.82 -34.11
C ALA A 110 24.86 -26.67 -35.39
N LEU A 111 24.15 -26.25 -36.44
CA LEU A 111 24.20 -26.89 -37.75
C LEU A 111 25.57 -26.72 -38.46
N LEU A 112 26.16 -25.52 -38.40
CA LEU A 112 27.49 -25.20 -38.95
C LEU A 112 28.58 -26.08 -38.31
N HIS A 113 28.61 -26.17 -36.97
CA HIS A 113 29.55 -27.01 -36.23
C HIS A 113 29.26 -28.51 -36.40
N ALA A 114 27.98 -28.93 -36.49
CA ALA A 114 27.63 -30.32 -36.78
C ALA A 114 28.08 -30.78 -38.18
N ALA A 115 28.03 -29.88 -39.16
CA ALA A 115 28.45 -30.14 -40.54
C ALA A 115 29.97 -30.13 -40.74
N ARG A 116 30.70 -29.25 -40.02
CA ARG A 116 32.17 -29.10 -40.13
C ARG A 116 32.96 -29.99 -39.16
N SER A 117 32.49 -30.12 -37.91
CA SER A 117 33.29 -30.60 -36.77
C SER A 117 32.60 -31.75 -36.04
N ARG A 118 32.20 -32.78 -36.80
CA ARG A 118 31.33 -33.87 -36.32
C ARG A 118 31.81 -34.58 -35.04
N ALA A 119 33.11 -34.68 -34.80
CA ALA A 119 33.68 -35.27 -33.60
C ALA A 119 33.20 -34.59 -32.30
N ALA A 120 33.08 -33.26 -32.30
CA ALA A 120 32.60 -32.50 -31.14
C ALA A 120 31.12 -32.76 -30.83
N LEU A 121 30.31 -33.02 -31.86
CA LEU A 121 28.92 -33.43 -31.69
C LEU A 121 28.82 -34.88 -31.19
N ASP A 122 29.61 -35.81 -31.76
CA ASP A 122 29.63 -37.22 -31.33
C ASP A 122 30.14 -37.44 -29.90
N ALA A 123 30.81 -36.46 -29.30
CA ALA A 123 31.22 -36.48 -27.89
C ALA A 123 30.04 -36.30 -26.90
N LEU A 124 28.89 -35.78 -27.36
CA LEU A 124 27.69 -35.62 -26.53
C LEU A 124 26.82 -36.89 -26.52
N PRO A 125 26.51 -37.49 -25.36
CA PRO A 125 25.61 -38.64 -25.27
C PRO A 125 24.23 -38.38 -25.90
N GLU A 126 23.73 -37.14 -25.80
CA GLU A 126 22.46 -36.70 -26.35
C GLU A 126 22.44 -36.74 -27.90
N ALA A 127 23.60 -36.59 -28.54
CA ALA A 127 23.77 -36.66 -29.99
C ALA A 127 23.82 -38.10 -30.55
N GLY A 128 23.78 -39.11 -29.67
CA GLY A 128 23.76 -40.53 -30.05
C GLY A 128 22.67 -40.84 -31.08
N GLY A 129 23.08 -41.51 -32.17
CA GLY A 129 22.21 -41.93 -33.28
C GLY A 129 22.11 -40.96 -34.46
N LEU A 130 22.58 -39.71 -34.34
CA LEU A 130 22.44 -38.71 -35.42
C LEU A 130 23.19 -39.12 -36.71
N PRO A 131 22.57 -38.98 -37.91
CA PRO A 131 23.20 -39.33 -39.20
C PRO A 131 24.55 -38.65 -39.43
N ARG A 132 25.44 -39.31 -40.18
CA ARG A 132 26.79 -38.79 -40.51
C ARG A 132 26.90 -38.60 -42.03
N PRO A 133 26.84 -37.37 -42.55
CA PRO A 133 27.18 -37.10 -43.95
C PRO A 133 28.69 -37.15 -44.16
N ASP A 134 29.11 -37.35 -45.41
CA ASP A 134 30.47 -37.08 -45.86
C ASP A 134 30.77 -35.56 -45.81
N ALA A 135 32.01 -35.17 -46.12
CA ALA A 135 32.49 -33.79 -46.01
C ALA A 135 31.51 -32.73 -46.58
N VAL A 136 30.93 -31.93 -45.69
CA VAL A 136 29.87 -30.96 -46.03
C VAL A 136 30.47 -29.61 -46.40
N ARG A 137 30.10 -29.12 -47.58
CA ARG A 137 30.38 -27.75 -48.04
C ARG A 137 29.34 -26.83 -47.42
N VAL A 138 29.75 -25.76 -46.74
CA VAL A 138 28.83 -24.88 -46.00
C VAL A 138 28.94 -23.44 -46.47
N ALA A 139 27.80 -22.84 -46.81
CA ALA A 139 27.68 -21.41 -47.08
C ALA A 139 26.79 -20.73 -46.04
N VAL A 140 27.30 -19.65 -45.45
CA VAL A 140 26.56 -18.82 -44.50
C VAL A 140 26.36 -17.42 -45.08
N VAL A 141 25.12 -16.95 -45.09
CA VAL A 141 24.77 -15.54 -45.36
C VAL A 141 24.20 -14.97 -44.08
N ASP A 142 24.82 -13.90 -43.60
CA ASP A 142 24.28 -13.04 -42.55
C ASP A 142 23.63 -11.83 -43.21
N GLY A 143 22.30 -11.73 -43.15
CA GLY A 143 21.55 -10.67 -43.82
C GLY A 143 21.66 -9.30 -43.16
N GLN A 144 22.11 -9.23 -41.89
CA GLN A 144 22.31 -7.98 -41.17
C GLN A 144 23.65 -7.32 -41.57
N PHE A 145 24.70 -8.13 -41.76
CA PHE A 145 26.05 -7.64 -42.03
C PHE A 145 26.51 -7.71 -43.51
N PHE A 146 25.74 -8.34 -44.41
CA PHE A 146 26.09 -8.37 -45.84
C PHE A 146 25.75 -7.04 -46.54
N ASP A 147 26.77 -6.24 -46.85
CA ASP A 147 26.60 -4.99 -47.60
C ASP A 147 26.13 -5.25 -49.05
N ALA A 148 24.88 -4.91 -49.34
CA ALA A 148 24.30 -5.00 -50.68
C ALA A 148 24.94 -4.03 -51.70
N THR A 149 25.62 -2.97 -51.24
CA THR A 149 26.26 -1.94 -52.06
C THR A 149 27.67 -2.34 -52.49
N SER A 150 28.56 -2.69 -51.56
CA SER A 150 29.94 -3.10 -51.90
C SER A 150 30.12 -4.61 -52.11
N GLY A 151 29.23 -5.44 -51.55
CA GLY A 151 29.38 -6.89 -51.52
C GLY A 151 30.34 -7.37 -50.43
N LYS A 152 30.71 -8.65 -50.49
CA LYS A 152 31.63 -9.29 -49.54
C LYS A 152 32.88 -9.79 -50.25
N ARG A 153 34.06 -9.41 -49.73
CA ARG A 153 35.36 -9.91 -50.22
C ARG A 153 35.59 -11.33 -49.74
N ALA A 154 36.10 -12.19 -50.62
CA ALA A 154 36.60 -13.52 -50.26
C ALA A 154 37.83 -13.43 -49.34
N PRO A 155 37.82 -14.08 -48.15
CA PRO A 155 39.02 -14.34 -47.37
C PRO A 155 40.18 -14.86 -48.22
N GLY A 156 41.36 -14.24 -48.08
CA GLY A 156 42.57 -14.58 -48.85
C GLY A 156 42.54 -14.36 -50.37
N GLY A 157 41.47 -13.78 -50.94
CA GLY A 157 41.21 -13.80 -52.40
C GLY A 157 41.10 -12.44 -53.10
N ASP A 158 41.24 -12.49 -54.43
CA ASP A 158 40.92 -11.41 -55.36
C ASP A 158 39.40 -11.19 -55.51
N VAL A 159 38.63 -12.27 -55.46
CA VAL A 159 37.16 -12.32 -55.59
C VAL A 159 36.45 -11.37 -54.62
N VAL A 160 35.47 -10.63 -55.13
CA VAL A 160 34.49 -9.85 -54.37
C VAL A 160 33.10 -10.20 -54.87
N ALA A 161 32.35 -10.94 -54.05
CA ALA A 161 30.98 -11.30 -54.34
C ALA A 161 30.08 -10.08 -54.09
N ARG A 162 29.58 -9.46 -55.17
CA ARG A 162 28.70 -8.28 -55.13
C ARG A 162 27.31 -8.59 -54.55
N THR A 163 26.96 -9.88 -54.46
CA THR A 163 25.63 -10.38 -54.11
C THR A 163 25.72 -11.64 -53.23
N ILE A 164 24.61 -11.98 -52.55
CA ILE A 164 24.57 -13.20 -51.73
C ILE A 164 24.71 -14.49 -52.55
N TRP A 165 24.36 -14.50 -53.85
CA TRP A 165 24.51 -15.69 -54.68
C TRP A 165 25.96 -15.89 -55.16
N GLY A 166 26.68 -14.81 -55.46
CA GLY A 166 28.13 -14.87 -55.65
C GLY A 166 28.85 -15.39 -54.40
N TRP A 167 28.40 -14.97 -53.21
CA TRP A 167 29.00 -15.41 -51.95
C TRP A 167 28.67 -16.87 -51.64
N ILE A 168 27.42 -17.33 -51.82
CA ILE A 168 27.04 -18.74 -51.67
C ILE A 168 27.85 -19.62 -52.63
N ALA A 169 28.02 -19.18 -53.88
CA ALA A 169 28.79 -19.91 -54.87
C ALA A 169 30.29 -20.00 -54.52
N TRP A 170 30.88 -18.89 -54.03
CA TRP A 170 32.24 -18.90 -53.53
C TRP A 170 32.41 -19.75 -52.26
N ALA A 171 31.48 -19.69 -51.31
CA ALA A 171 31.57 -20.46 -50.07
C ALA A 171 31.36 -21.98 -50.28
N LEU A 172 30.55 -22.39 -51.27
CA LEU A 172 30.35 -23.82 -51.60
C LEU A 172 31.41 -24.39 -52.56
N GLY A 173 32.14 -23.58 -53.33
CA GLY A 173 33.04 -24.09 -54.38
C GLY A 173 34.33 -23.29 -54.60
N GLY A 174 34.68 -22.38 -53.70
CA GLY A 174 35.83 -21.50 -53.85
C GLY A 174 35.76 -20.67 -55.13
N ARG A 175 36.90 -20.54 -55.82
CA ARG A 175 36.99 -19.83 -57.09
C ARG A 175 36.15 -20.49 -58.20
N GLU A 176 36.24 -21.81 -58.34
CA GLU A 176 35.52 -22.58 -59.36
C GLU A 176 33.99 -22.44 -59.18
N GLY A 177 33.51 -22.46 -57.94
CA GLY A 177 32.11 -22.20 -57.62
C GLY A 177 31.67 -20.78 -58.00
N TYR A 178 32.47 -19.76 -57.69
CA TYR A 178 32.18 -18.37 -58.08
C TYR A 178 32.13 -18.18 -59.60
N GLU A 179 33.03 -18.83 -60.35
CA GLU A 179 33.11 -18.71 -61.81
C GLU A 179 31.83 -19.22 -62.52
N LEU A 180 31.05 -20.14 -61.92
CA LEU A 180 29.72 -20.55 -62.40
C LEU A 180 28.66 -19.44 -62.38
N VAL A 181 28.83 -18.39 -61.58
CA VAL A 181 27.87 -17.28 -61.40
C VAL A 181 28.48 -15.89 -61.57
N GLN A 182 29.76 -15.79 -61.93
CA GLN A 182 30.51 -14.53 -61.96
C GLN A 182 29.78 -13.45 -62.78
N ALA A 183 29.35 -13.77 -64.02
CA ALA A 183 28.68 -12.79 -64.87
C ALA A 183 27.36 -12.25 -64.26
N GLN A 184 26.69 -13.06 -63.46
CA GLN A 184 25.42 -12.75 -62.80
C GLN A 184 25.61 -11.98 -61.49
N ASP A 185 26.62 -12.33 -60.69
CA ASP A 185 27.07 -11.53 -59.54
C ASP A 185 27.57 -10.14 -60.00
N GLU A 186 28.39 -10.10 -61.05
CA GLU A 186 28.93 -8.86 -61.59
C GLU A 186 27.84 -7.92 -62.13
N ALA A 187 26.84 -8.47 -62.84
CA ALA A 187 25.68 -7.73 -63.36
C ALA A 187 24.57 -7.49 -62.32
N ARG A 188 24.64 -8.11 -61.14
CA ARG A 188 23.60 -8.09 -60.09
C ARG A 188 22.22 -8.64 -60.50
N VAL A 189 22.19 -9.49 -61.53
CA VAL A 189 20.99 -10.18 -62.03
C VAL A 189 20.99 -11.63 -61.56
N ALA A 190 19.87 -12.17 -61.11
CA ALA A 190 19.83 -13.49 -60.48
C ALA A 190 20.24 -14.64 -61.45
N PRO A 191 21.02 -15.64 -60.99
CA PRO A 191 21.46 -16.77 -61.80
C PRO A 191 20.33 -17.73 -62.18
N GLY A 192 20.53 -18.47 -63.27
CA GLY A 192 19.61 -19.53 -63.72
C GLY A 192 19.62 -20.75 -62.78
N GLY A 193 18.53 -21.52 -62.79
CA GLY A 193 18.42 -22.70 -61.92
C GLY A 193 19.49 -23.77 -62.19
N ASP A 194 19.89 -23.94 -63.45
CA ASP A 194 20.85 -24.98 -63.86
C ASP A 194 22.24 -24.76 -63.26
N ALA A 195 22.73 -23.51 -63.23
CA ALA A 195 24.01 -23.15 -62.60
C ALA A 195 23.99 -23.38 -61.08
N LEU A 196 22.84 -23.20 -60.42
CA LEU A 196 22.68 -23.51 -59.00
C LEU A 196 22.66 -25.03 -58.75
N VAL A 197 22.03 -25.81 -59.64
CA VAL A 197 22.07 -27.27 -59.58
C VAL A 197 23.47 -27.81 -59.86
N GLU A 198 24.23 -27.20 -60.77
CA GLU A 198 25.64 -27.53 -61.05
C GLU A 198 26.54 -27.26 -59.84
N LEU A 199 26.45 -26.07 -59.26
CA LEU A 199 27.14 -25.70 -58.00
C LEU A 199 26.85 -26.70 -56.87
N LEU A 200 25.59 -27.10 -56.68
CA LEU A 200 25.16 -28.02 -55.63
C LEU A 200 25.61 -29.47 -55.88
N LYS A 201 25.80 -29.90 -57.13
CA LYS A 201 26.29 -31.25 -57.46
C LYS A 201 27.72 -31.54 -57.03
N GLY A 202 28.53 -30.52 -56.71
CA GLY A 202 29.91 -30.66 -56.24
C GLY A 202 30.11 -31.36 -54.88
N GLY A 203 29.05 -31.86 -54.23
CA GLY A 203 29.11 -32.58 -52.95
C GLY A 203 28.08 -32.08 -51.93
N PRO A 204 27.94 -32.75 -50.77
CA PRO A 204 26.95 -32.39 -49.75
C PRO A 204 27.04 -30.91 -49.39
N SER A 205 25.89 -30.21 -49.39
CA SER A 205 25.83 -28.75 -49.37
C SER A 205 24.82 -28.24 -48.35
N LEU A 206 25.29 -27.51 -47.35
CA LEU A 206 24.47 -26.83 -46.36
C LEU A 206 24.50 -25.32 -46.60
N ILE A 207 23.34 -24.71 -46.84
CA ILE A 207 23.20 -23.26 -46.97
C ILE A 207 22.42 -22.75 -45.75
N LEU A 208 23.02 -21.81 -45.03
CA LEU A 208 22.45 -21.16 -43.85
C LEU A 208 22.22 -19.67 -44.18
N LEU A 209 20.98 -19.20 -44.10
CA LEU A 209 20.63 -17.79 -44.27
C LEU A 209 20.05 -17.24 -42.95
N ASP A 210 20.79 -16.39 -42.26
CA ASP A 210 20.29 -15.68 -41.07
C ASP A 210 19.84 -14.26 -41.45
N GLU A 211 18.80 -13.75 -40.79
CA GLU A 211 18.30 -12.37 -40.90
C GLU A 211 18.11 -11.84 -42.35
N ILE A 212 17.72 -12.73 -43.27
CA ILE A 212 17.59 -12.46 -44.72
C ILE A 212 16.59 -11.34 -45.08
N LEU A 213 15.73 -10.94 -44.15
CA LEU A 213 14.83 -9.79 -44.30
C LEU A 213 15.62 -8.46 -44.37
N GLU A 214 16.62 -8.27 -43.50
CA GLU A 214 17.43 -7.05 -43.42
C GLU A 214 18.16 -6.80 -44.75
N TYR A 215 18.74 -7.85 -45.32
CA TYR A 215 19.37 -7.81 -46.63
C TYR A 215 18.39 -7.40 -47.73
N LEU A 216 17.15 -7.92 -47.71
CA LEU A 216 16.11 -7.52 -48.68
C LEU A 216 15.64 -6.08 -48.46
N ILE A 217 15.59 -5.58 -47.22
CA ILE A 217 15.31 -4.17 -46.94
C ILE A 217 16.41 -3.31 -47.60
N SER A 218 17.67 -3.55 -47.25
CA SER A 218 18.86 -2.87 -47.79
C SER A 218 18.97 -2.91 -49.32
N ALA A 219 18.85 -4.10 -49.91
CA ALA A 219 18.92 -4.34 -51.37
C ALA A 219 17.81 -3.64 -52.18
N GLY A 220 16.76 -3.13 -51.53
CA GLY A 220 15.72 -2.33 -52.18
C GLY A 220 16.18 -0.93 -52.60
N GLY A 221 17.24 -0.39 -51.97
CA GLY A 221 17.83 0.90 -52.35
C GLY A 221 18.67 0.85 -53.64
N ILE A 222 18.83 -0.33 -54.24
CA ILE A 222 19.80 -0.58 -55.32
C ILE A 222 19.05 -0.98 -56.59
N SER A 223 19.06 -0.08 -57.59
CA SER A 223 18.49 -0.33 -58.91
C SER A 223 19.36 -1.30 -59.73
N VAL A 224 18.72 -2.25 -60.42
CA VAL A 224 19.34 -3.19 -61.35
C VAL A 224 18.55 -3.15 -62.66
N VAL A 225 19.09 -2.47 -63.67
CA VAL A 225 18.46 -2.28 -65.01
C VAL A 225 17.08 -1.63 -64.96
N GLN A 226 16.00 -2.40 -64.75
CA GLN A 226 14.61 -1.94 -64.61
C GLN A 226 13.91 -2.50 -63.35
N THR A 227 14.63 -3.27 -62.52
CA THR A 227 14.19 -3.86 -61.25
C THR A 227 15.06 -3.33 -60.09
N THR A 228 14.88 -3.86 -58.88
CA THR A 228 15.82 -3.66 -57.76
C THR A 228 16.60 -4.94 -57.45
N LEU A 229 17.75 -4.82 -56.76
CA LEU A 229 18.51 -5.98 -56.28
C LEU A 229 17.68 -6.84 -55.31
N ARG A 230 16.73 -6.23 -54.58
CA ARG A 230 15.70 -6.93 -53.79
C ARG A 230 14.85 -7.87 -54.66
N ASP A 231 14.39 -7.43 -55.83
CA ASP A 231 13.56 -8.24 -56.74
C ASP A 231 14.36 -9.39 -57.37
N GLU A 232 15.62 -9.12 -57.74
CA GLU A 232 16.55 -10.15 -58.21
C GLU A 232 16.89 -11.14 -57.09
N THR A 233 17.09 -10.68 -55.86
CA THR A 233 17.34 -11.57 -54.70
C THR A 233 16.13 -12.43 -54.38
N LEU A 234 14.91 -11.89 -54.40
CA LEU A 234 13.68 -12.68 -54.30
C LEU A 234 13.54 -13.70 -55.45
N SER A 235 14.03 -13.36 -56.64
CA SER A 235 14.05 -14.27 -57.80
C SER A 235 15.13 -15.35 -57.67
N PHE A 236 16.30 -15.02 -57.15
CA PHE A 236 17.36 -15.96 -56.79
C PHE A 236 16.88 -16.95 -55.72
N LEU A 237 16.30 -16.48 -54.62
CA LEU A 237 15.82 -17.34 -53.53
C LEU A 237 14.75 -18.34 -54.03
N LYS A 238 13.83 -17.92 -54.91
CA LYS A 238 12.86 -18.82 -55.58
C LYS A 238 13.51 -19.89 -56.46
N ARG A 239 14.64 -19.57 -57.11
CA ARG A 239 15.40 -20.53 -57.93
C ARG A 239 16.25 -21.45 -57.05
N LEU A 240 16.79 -20.94 -55.95
CA LEU A 240 17.59 -21.68 -54.97
C LEU A 240 16.76 -22.74 -54.24
N THR A 241 15.55 -22.42 -53.76
CA THR A 241 14.67 -23.41 -53.10
C THR A 241 14.30 -24.57 -54.03
N VAL A 242 14.12 -24.29 -55.33
CA VAL A 242 13.89 -25.32 -56.36
C VAL A 242 15.16 -26.12 -56.66
N ALA A 243 16.32 -25.47 -56.81
CA ALA A 243 17.60 -26.14 -57.06
C ALA A 243 17.99 -27.09 -55.91
N VAL A 244 17.85 -26.63 -54.66
CA VAL A 244 18.07 -27.43 -53.45
C VAL A 244 17.07 -28.59 -53.34
N GLY A 245 15.81 -28.39 -53.80
CA GLY A 245 14.82 -29.46 -53.89
C GLY A 245 15.14 -30.56 -54.92
N ASN A 246 16.04 -30.28 -55.88
CA ASN A 246 16.39 -31.17 -56.99
C ASN A 246 17.77 -31.86 -56.84
N VAL A 247 18.43 -31.76 -55.68
CA VAL A 247 19.77 -32.34 -55.44
C VAL A 247 19.80 -33.17 -54.16
N ASP A 248 20.26 -34.42 -54.26
CA ASP A 248 20.09 -35.45 -53.23
C ASP A 248 20.89 -35.23 -51.93
N ASN A 249 21.85 -34.31 -51.91
CA ASN A 249 22.67 -33.99 -50.75
C ASN A 249 22.73 -32.47 -50.45
N ALA A 250 21.76 -31.71 -50.95
CA ALA A 250 21.61 -30.29 -50.63
C ALA A 250 20.57 -30.06 -49.51
N VAL A 251 20.84 -29.08 -48.64
CA VAL A 251 19.92 -28.54 -47.62
C VAL A 251 20.06 -27.02 -47.52
N LEU A 252 18.93 -26.31 -47.45
CA LEU A 252 18.82 -24.88 -47.18
C LEU A 252 18.04 -24.68 -45.88
N VAL A 253 18.64 -23.97 -44.93
CA VAL A 253 18.01 -23.56 -43.66
C VAL A 253 18.03 -22.04 -43.59
N TYR A 254 16.87 -21.42 -43.32
CA TYR A 254 16.77 -19.97 -43.22
C TYR A 254 15.97 -19.53 -42.00
N SER A 255 16.39 -18.42 -41.39
CA SER A 255 15.65 -17.76 -40.32
C SER A 255 14.78 -16.64 -40.87
N LEU A 256 13.66 -16.37 -40.19
CA LEU A 256 12.87 -15.14 -40.36
C LEU A 256 12.65 -14.51 -38.98
N GLN A 257 12.61 -13.19 -38.93
CA GLN A 257 12.26 -12.45 -37.71
C GLN A 257 10.85 -12.78 -37.22
N SER A 258 10.64 -12.57 -35.92
CA SER A 258 9.34 -12.73 -35.25
C SER A 258 8.93 -11.46 -34.47
N SER A 259 9.66 -10.35 -34.64
CA SER A 259 9.36 -9.05 -34.05
C SER A 259 8.33 -8.29 -34.89
N ASN A 260 7.10 -8.18 -34.39
CA ASN A 260 6.00 -7.46 -35.05
C ASN A 260 6.24 -5.94 -35.26
N ARG A 261 7.40 -5.39 -34.88
CA ARG A 261 7.64 -3.93 -34.83
C ARG A 261 8.37 -3.42 -36.08
N GLU A 262 9.55 -3.96 -36.43
CA GLU A 262 10.18 -3.69 -37.74
C GLU A 262 9.30 -4.24 -38.89
N SER A 263 8.60 -5.35 -38.62
CA SER A 263 7.73 -6.04 -39.59
C SER A 263 6.60 -5.18 -40.19
N LEU A 264 6.14 -4.11 -39.52
CA LEU A 264 4.93 -3.37 -39.91
C LEU A 264 5.04 -2.68 -41.28
N GLU A 265 6.18 -2.07 -41.59
CA GLU A 265 6.41 -1.41 -42.89
C GLU A 265 6.70 -2.42 -44.01
N TYR A 266 7.21 -3.61 -43.65
CA TYR A 266 7.71 -4.62 -44.60
C TYR A 266 6.87 -5.91 -44.63
N THR A 267 5.63 -5.87 -44.13
CA THR A 267 4.70 -7.02 -44.07
C THR A 267 4.58 -7.79 -45.39
N GLY A 268 4.53 -7.08 -46.54
CA GLY A 268 4.47 -7.71 -47.87
C GLY A 268 5.74 -8.46 -48.27
N LEU A 269 6.92 -8.00 -47.82
CA LEU A 269 8.21 -8.69 -48.02
C LEU A 269 8.30 -9.93 -47.14
N LEU A 270 7.92 -9.81 -45.86
CA LEU A 270 7.80 -10.93 -44.93
C LEU A 270 6.87 -12.01 -45.48
N HIS A 271 5.64 -11.67 -45.85
CA HIS A 271 4.68 -12.59 -46.46
C HIS A 271 5.25 -13.23 -47.75
N THR A 272 6.00 -12.48 -48.56
CA THR A 272 6.69 -13.04 -49.73
C THR A 272 7.76 -14.07 -49.34
N LEU A 273 8.57 -13.80 -48.32
CA LEU A 273 9.55 -14.75 -47.74
C LEU A 273 8.88 -16.00 -47.14
N GLU A 274 7.72 -15.85 -46.50
CA GLU A 274 6.95 -16.98 -45.98
C GLU A 274 6.47 -17.91 -47.09
N HIS A 275 6.05 -17.36 -48.24
CA HIS A 275 5.56 -18.15 -49.37
C HIS A 275 6.66 -18.79 -50.24
N LEU A 276 7.95 -18.48 -50.01
CA LEU A 276 9.07 -19.10 -50.77
C LEU A 276 9.17 -20.63 -50.62
N ALA A 277 8.65 -21.19 -49.52
CA ALA A 277 8.71 -22.63 -49.21
C ALA A 277 7.34 -23.34 -49.24
N ALA A 278 6.24 -22.62 -49.54
CA ALA A 278 4.86 -23.00 -49.22
C ALA A 278 4.25 -24.22 -49.97
N ARG A 279 5.06 -25.10 -50.58
CA ARG A 279 4.61 -26.38 -51.15
C ARG A 279 4.90 -27.60 -50.26
N LYS A 280 5.89 -27.55 -49.37
CA LYS A 280 6.22 -28.61 -48.39
C LYS A 280 6.97 -28.02 -47.18
N ASP A 281 6.34 -27.12 -46.44
CA ASP A 281 6.98 -26.49 -45.26
C ASP A 281 6.88 -27.39 -44.02
N GLN A 282 7.97 -27.55 -43.28
CA GLN A 282 7.98 -28.13 -41.93
C GLN A 282 8.48 -27.05 -40.96
N ARG A 283 7.53 -26.45 -40.23
CA ARG A 283 7.85 -25.51 -39.15
C ARG A 283 8.56 -26.27 -38.03
N ARG A 284 9.77 -25.84 -37.67
CA ARG A 284 10.55 -26.44 -36.58
C ARG A 284 10.80 -25.41 -35.49
N GLU A 285 10.32 -25.71 -34.29
CA GLU A 285 10.59 -24.93 -33.07
C GLU A 285 11.77 -25.60 -32.35
N PRO A 286 12.93 -24.94 -32.23
CA PRO A 286 14.16 -25.60 -31.78
C PRO A 286 14.25 -25.83 -30.26
N VAL A 287 13.37 -25.24 -29.45
CA VAL A 287 13.36 -25.34 -27.97
C VAL A 287 11.92 -25.41 -27.50
N ALA A 288 11.56 -26.41 -26.68
CA ALA A 288 10.27 -26.49 -26.01
C ALA A 288 10.29 -25.78 -24.64
N ASP A 289 9.13 -25.33 -24.15
CA ASP A 289 8.98 -24.56 -22.90
C ASP A 289 9.59 -25.24 -21.66
N ASN A 290 9.60 -26.57 -21.62
CA ASN A 290 10.16 -27.38 -20.54
C ASN A 290 11.69 -27.54 -20.60
N GLU A 291 12.33 -27.15 -21.71
CA GLU A 291 13.78 -27.34 -21.94
C GLU A 291 14.60 -26.07 -21.63
N ILE A 292 13.96 -24.90 -21.60
CA ILE A 292 14.59 -23.58 -21.34
C ILE A 292 15.46 -23.60 -20.06
N LEU A 293 15.00 -24.29 -19.02
CA LEU A 293 15.73 -24.44 -17.76
C LEU A 293 17.10 -25.11 -17.94
N HIS A 294 17.17 -26.19 -18.73
CA HIS A 294 18.41 -26.91 -18.99
C HIS A 294 19.36 -26.09 -19.88
N VAL A 295 18.82 -25.30 -20.82
CA VAL A 295 19.60 -24.31 -21.60
C VAL A 295 20.23 -23.27 -20.67
N ILE A 296 19.47 -22.75 -19.70
CA ILE A 296 19.95 -21.78 -18.69
C ILE A 296 21.06 -22.39 -17.83
N GLN A 297 20.85 -23.57 -17.25
CA GLN A 297 21.86 -24.26 -16.44
C GLN A 297 23.14 -24.54 -17.25
N ARG A 298 23.01 -25.03 -18.49
CA ARG A 298 24.15 -25.42 -19.33
C ARG A 298 24.98 -24.23 -19.85
N ARG A 299 24.40 -23.02 -19.93
CA ARG A 299 25.10 -21.79 -20.34
C ARG A 299 25.68 -20.97 -19.18
N LEU A 300 25.13 -21.09 -17.97
CA LEU A 300 25.58 -20.28 -16.83
C LEU A 300 26.49 -21.02 -15.85
N LEU A 301 26.47 -22.35 -15.86
CA LEU A 301 27.22 -23.21 -14.94
C LEU A 301 28.33 -23.96 -15.70
N ALA A 302 29.51 -24.10 -15.11
CA ALA A 302 30.62 -24.86 -15.70
C ALA A 302 30.36 -26.38 -15.75
N ARG A 303 29.46 -26.88 -14.89
CA ARG A 303 29.02 -28.27 -14.83
C ARG A 303 27.63 -28.39 -14.22
N THR A 304 26.94 -29.47 -14.56
CA THR A 304 25.67 -29.84 -13.91
C THR A 304 25.90 -30.01 -12.39
N PRO A 305 25.07 -29.40 -11.52
CA PRO A 305 25.21 -29.55 -10.07
C PRO A 305 25.08 -30.99 -9.58
N ASP A 306 25.67 -31.30 -8.42
CA ASP A 306 25.54 -32.62 -7.81
C ASP A 306 24.10 -32.92 -7.38
N VAL A 307 23.67 -34.16 -7.65
CA VAL A 307 22.32 -34.64 -7.38
C VAL A 307 22.05 -34.75 -5.87
N SER A 308 23.06 -35.04 -5.04
CA SER A 308 22.88 -35.10 -3.59
C SER A 308 22.70 -33.70 -2.97
N THR A 309 23.45 -32.70 -3.44
CA THR A 309 23.26 -31.30 -3.04
C THR A 309 21.90 -30.76 -3.49
N ALA A 310 21.55 -30.94 -4.77
CA ALA A 310 20.26 -30.48 -5.29
C ALA A 310 19.08 -31.15 -4.55
N THR A 311 19.21 -32.43 -4.19
CA THR A 311 18.21 -33.13 -3.36
C THR A 311 18.14 -32.56 -1.94
N ALA A 312 19.27 -32.29 -1.28
CA ALA A 312 19.28 -31.75 0.09
C ALA A 312 18.66 -30.35 0.18
N ALA A 313 18.87 -29.48 -0.82
CA ALA A 313 18.19 -28.19 -0.90
C ALA A 313 16.68 -28.35 -1.17
N ALA A 314 16.32 -29.21 -2.13
CA ALA A 314 14.93 -29.51 -2.48
C ALA A 314 14.11 -30.11 -1.32
N ASP A 315 14.69 -31.07 -0.58
CA ASP A 315 14.05 -31.72 0.57
C ASP A 315 13.65 -30.70 1.63
N VAL A 316 14.51 -29.71 1.91
CA VAL A 316 14.27 -28.68 2.92
C VAL A 316 13.20 -27.69 2.48
N TYR A 317 13.25 -27.16 1.25
CA TYR A 317 12.21 -26.26 0.75
C TYR A 317 10.85 -26.97 0.64
N GLY A 318 10.81 -28.20 0.15
CA GLY A 318 9.60 -29.02 0.09
C GLY A 318 8.98 -29.24 1.47
N GLN A 319 9.79 -29.51 2.49
CA GLN A 319 9.33 -29.64 3.88
C GLN A 319 8.72 -28.34 4.42
N VAL A 320 9.41 -27.20 4.28
CA VAL A 320 8.91 -25.91 4.80
C VAL A 320 7.62 -25.49 4.07
N TYR A 321 7.56 -25.64 2.75
CA TYR A 321 6.34 -25.36 1.98
C TYR A 321 5.17 -26.27 2.39
N THR A 322 5.42 -27.57 2.57
CA THR A 322 4.42 -28.53 3.06
C THR A 322 3.90 -28.13 4.44
N GLN A 323 4.79 -27.72 5.35
CA GLN A 323 4.41 -27.30 6.71
C GLN A 323 3.54 -26.04 6.68
N MET A 324 3.91 -25.03 5.89
CA MET A 324 3.11 -23.82 5.70
C MET A 324 1.73 -24.14 5.11
N ARG A 325 1.67 -24.90 4.02
CA ARG A 325 0.38 -25.24 3.38
C ARG A 325 -0.51 -26.12 4.26
N ARG A 326 0.06 -26.92 5.17
CA ARG A 326 -0.69 -27.66 6.21
C ARG A 326 -1.15 -26.77 7.37
N ALA A 327 -0.50 -25.64 7.64
CA ALA A 327 -0.93 -24.71 8.68
C ALA A 327 -2.22 -23.94 8.29
N TYR A 328 -2.43 -23.71 6.98
CA TYR A 328 -3.66 -23.12 6.44
C TYR A 328 -4.71 -24.16 5.99
N ALA A 329 -4.52 -25.45 6.29
CA ALA A 329 -5.43 -26.52 5.88
C ALA A 329 -6.48 -26.83 6.96
N HIS A 330 -7.75 -26.71 6.59
CA HIS A 330 -8.92 -26.91 7.45
C HIS A 330 -9.45 -28.36 7.44
N GLY A 331 -8.99 -29.21 6.50
CA GLY A 331 -9.42 -30.60 6.40
C GLY A 331 -8.35 -31.57 5.87
N GLU A 332 -8.63 -32.88 5.93
CA GLU A 332 -7.66 -33.92 5.55
C GLU A 332 -7.31 -33.87 4.05
N SER A 333 -8.28 -33.58 3.19
CA SER A 333 -8.05 -33.42 1.74
C SER A 333 -7.02 -32.33 1.44
N GLU A 334 -7.10 -31.21 2.17
CA GLU A 334 -6.17 -30.08 2.02
C GLU A 334 -4.78 -30.40 2.61
N ARG A 335 -4.72 -31.17 3.71
CA ARG A 335 -3.45 -31.64 4.31
C ARG A 335 -2.72 -32.67 3.43
N GLN A 336 -3.47 -33.44 2.65
CA GLN A 336 -2.96 -34.36 1.63
C GLN A 336 -2.49 -33.58 0.39
N GLN A 337 -3.32 -32.68 -0.15
CA GLN A 337 -2.93 -31.79 -1.25
C GLN A 337 -1.67 -30.98 -0.93
N ALA A 338 -1.56 -30.43 0.29
CA ALA A 338 -0.36 -29.72 0.76
C ALA A 338 0.91 -30.59 0.76
N ALA A 339 0.78 -31.91 0.91
CA ALA A 339 1.90 -32.85 0.84
C ALA A 339 2.29 -33.14 -0.62
N GLU A 340 1.29 -33.32 -1.50
CA GLU A 340 1.50 -33.54 -2.93
C GLU A 340 2.13 -32.31 -3.60
N GLU A 341 1.63 -31.11 -3.33
CA GLU A 341 2.22 -29.86 -3.81
C GLU A 341 3.65 -29.64 -3.27
N GLY A 342 3.93 -30.05 -2.03
CA GLY A 342 5.28 -30.01 -1.45
C GLY A 342 6.27 -30.94 -2.15
N VAL A 343 5.82 -32.14 -2.56
CA VAL A 343 6.61 -33.08 -3.38
C VAL A 343 6.82 -32.52 -4.80
N VAL A 344 5.80 -31.90 -5.39
CA VAL A 344 5.94 -31.24 -6.70
C VAL A 344 6.95 -30.09 -6.63
N LEU A 345 6.85 -29.19 -5.63
CA LEU A 345 7.81 -28.09 -5.48
C LEU A 345 9.24 -28.60 -5.28
N ARG A 346 9.42 -29.61 -4.41
CA ARG A 346 10.70 -30.30 -4.18
C ARG A 346 11.29 -30.80 -5.50
N ASP A 347 10.54 -31.59 -6.26
CA ASP A 347 11.08 -32.21 -7.47
C ASP A 347 11.35 -31.17 -8.57
N ARG A 348 10.58 -30.07 -8.62
CA ARG A 348 10.89 -28.89 -9.45
C ARG A 348 12.17 -28.18 -9.01
N ILE A 349 12.38 -27.94 -7.72
CA ILE A 349 13.63 -27.34 -7.18
C ILE A 349 14.83 -28.23 -7.49
N LYS A 350 14.69 -29.56 -7.35
CA LYS A 350 15.74 -30.52 -7.68
C LYS A 350 16.13 -30.47 -9.16
N ALA A 351 15.18 -30.24 -10.05
CA ALA A 351 15.45 -30.02 -11.47
C ALA A 351 16.06 -28.64 -11.75
N SER A 352 15.63 -27.58 -11.05
CA SER A 352 16.03 -26.19 -11.34
C SER A 352 17.26 -25.67 -10.59
N TYR A 353 17.79 -26.43 -9.63
CA TYR A 353 18.95 -26.05 -8.83
C TYR A 353 20.12 -25.48 -9.68
N PRO A 354 20.72 -24.34 -9.30
CA PRO A 354 20.53 -23.57 -8.07
C PRO A 354 19.35 -22.57 -8.09
N PHE A 355 18.57 -22.46 -9.17
CA PHE A 355 17.48 -21.49 -9.27
C PHE A 355 16.20 -21.97 -8.56
N HIS A 356 15.46 -21.07 -7.93
CA HIS A 356 14.11 -21.39 -7.44
C HIS A 356 13.10 -21.39 -8.62
N PRO A 357 12.20 -22.38 -8.75
CA PRO A 357 11.30 -22.50 -9.89
C PRO A 357 10.49 -21.23 -10.19
N ALA A 358 10.00 -20.54 -9.15
CA ALA A 358 9.20 -19.33 -9.29
C ALA A 358 9.90 -18.20 -10.08
N LEU A 359 11.24 -18.07 -9.97
CA LEU A 359 12.00 -17.08 -10.71
C LEU A 359 12.08 -17.41 -12.22
N ILE A 360 12.17 -18.70 -12.56
CA ILE A 360 12.16 -19.17 -13.95
C ILE A 360 10.74 -19.10 -14.54
N ASP A 361 9.73 -19.40 -13.74
CA ASP A 361 8.31 -19.31 -14.11
C ASP A 361 7.90 -17.86 -14.41
N LEU A 362 8.31 -16.90 -13.56
CA LEU A 362 8.11 -15.47 -13.79
C LEU A 362 8.58 -15.03 -15.19
N MET A 363 9.80 -15.43 -15.57
CA MET A 363 10.37 -15.07 -16.88
C MET A 363 9.67 -15.79 -18.03
N ARG A 364 9.39 -17.09 -17.89
CA ARG A 364 8.73 -17.91 -18.94
C ARG A 364 7.27 -17.50 -19.19
N GLU A 365 6.54 -17.10 -18.16
CA GLU A 365 5.07 -16.96 -18.25
C GLU A 365 4.58 -15.51 -18.23
N ARG A 366 5.20 -14.64 -17.42
CA ARG A 366 4.74 -13.25 -17.21
C ARG A 366 5.58 -12.26 -18.01
N TRP A 367 6.91 -12.29 -17.89
CA TRP A 367 7.77 -11.42 -18.70
C TRP A 367 7.71 -11.78 -20.19
N ALA A 368 7.40 -13.04 -20.53
CA ALA A 368 7.15 -13.49 -21.90
C ALA A 368 6.01 -12.76 -22.65
N ALA A 369 5.18 -11.99 -21.94
CA ALA A 369 4.17 -11.08 -22.50
C ALA A 369 4.66 -9.64 -22.73
N ILE A 370 5.85 -9.26 -22.24
CA ILE A 370 6.49 -7.96 -22.48
C ILE A 370 7.05 -7.96 -23.92
N PRO A 371 6.69 -7.00 -24.81
CA PRO A 371 7.16 -6.98 -26.19
C PRO A 371 8.68 -6.88 -26.35
N GLU A 372 9.33 -6.14 -25.45
CA GLU A 372 10.77 -5.90 -25.42
C GLU A 372 11.58 -7.09 -24.86
N PHE A 373 10.95 -8.03 -24.13
CA PHE A 373 11.68 -9.06 -23.38
C PHE A 373 12.17 -10.21 -24.27
N GLN A 374 13.48 -10.40 -24.32
CA GLN A 374 14.14 -11.39 -25.17
C GLN A 374 14.18 -12.77 -24.52
N ARG A 375 13.00 -13.33 -24.22
CA ARG A 375 12.72 -14.57 -23.43
C ARG A 375 13.92 -15.43 -23.02
N THR A 376 14.68 -16.01 -23.96
CA THR A 376 15.84 -16.85 -23.63
C THR A 376 17.12 -16.04 -23.39
N ARG A 377 17.46 -15.08 -24.26
CA ARG A 377 18.69 -14.28 -24.14
C ARG A 377 18.63 -13.33 -22.95
N GLY A 378 17.51 -12.65 -22.74
CA GLY A 378 17.27 -11.76 -21.60
C GLY A 378 17.30 -12.48 -20.26
N ALA A 379 16.69 -13.68 -20.17
CA ALA A 379 16.78 -14.51 -18.97
C ALA A 379 18.23 -14.94 -18.67
N LEU A 380 18.99 -15.38 -19.68
CA LEU A 380 20.42 -15.69 -19.52
C LEU A 380 21.21 -14.48 -19.00
N ARG A 381 21.00 -13.29 -19.58
CA ARG A 381 21.69 -12.06 -19.21
C ARG A 381 21.40 -11.65 -17.77
N PHE A 382 20.13 -11.55 -17.41
CA PHE A 382 19.69 -11.15 -16.08
C PHE A 382 20.15 -12.14 -15.01
N LEU A 383 20.04 -13.46 -15.27
CA LEU A 383 20.56 -14.47 -14.35
C LEU A 383 22.09 -14.44 -14.27
N ALA A 384 22.82 -14.24 -15.37
CA ALA A 384 24.28 -14.10 -15.34
C ALA A 384 24.72 -12.94 -14.45
N SER A 385 24.10 -11.76 -14.59
CA SER A 385 24.34 -10.61 -13.69
C SER A 385 24.02 -10.96 -12.24
N CYS A 386 22.90 -11.64 -11.95
CA CYS A 386 22.55 -12.04 -10.57
C CYS A 386 23.57 -13.02 -9.96
N LEU A 387 24.04 -14.00 -10.73
CA LEU A 387 25.04 -14.97 -10.31
C LEU A 387 26.41 -14.31 -10.09
N ARG A 388 26.82 -13.41 -10.99
CA ARG A 388 28.03 -12.59 -10.89
C ARG A 388 28.02 -11.71 -9.66
N ALA A 389 26.94 -10.97 -9.41
CA ALA A 389 26.78 -10.14 -8.22
C ALA A 389 26.81 -10.94 -6.92
N ALA A 390 26.13 -12.09 -6.86
CA ALA A 390 26.17 -12.99 -5.69
C ALA A 390 27.57 -13.58 -5.45
N HIS A 391 28.28 -13.95 -6.53
CA HIS A 391 29.67 -14.42 -6.46
C HIS A 391 30.61 -13.33 -5.94
N SER A 392 30.52 -12.11 -6.49
CA SER A 392 31.33 -10.95 -6.06
C SER A 392 31.02 -10.52 -4.61
N ALA A 393 29.79 -10.71 -4.14
CA ALA A 393 29.42 -10.50 -2.75
C ALA A 393 29.89 -11.62 -1.79
N GLY A 394 30.37 -12.75 -2.33
CA GLY A 394 30.83 -13.90 -1.54
C GLY A 394 29.75 -14.60 -0.71
N ASN A 395 28.47 -14.36 -1.00
CA ASN A 395 27.35 -14.77 -0.16
C ASN A 395 26.15 -15.22 -1.01
N SER A 396 25.50 -16.32 -0.63
CA SER A 396 24.27 -16.79 -1.25
C SER A 396 23.40 -17.55 -0.25
N ARG A 397 22.14 -17.79 -0.61
CA ARG A 397 21.30 -18.78 0.08
C ARG A 397 21.44 -20.15 -0.58
N LEU A 398 20.62 -21.12 -0.17
CA LEU A 398 20.59 -22.47 -0.78
C LEU A 398 20.13 -22.46 -2.25
N LEU A 399 19.39 -21.43 -2.66
CA LEU A 399 18.89 -21.20 -4.01
C LEU A 399 19.03 -19.72 -4.39
N LEU A 400 18.91 -19.41 -5.68
CA LEU A 400 18.65 -18.07 -6.20
C LEU A 400 17.14 -17.94 -6.48
N GLY A 401 16.40 -17.36 -5.54
CA GLY A 401 14.98 -17.01 -5.70
C GLY A 401 14.75 -15.57 -6.14
N SER A 402 13.48 -15.22 -6.40
CA SER A 402 13.08 -13.85 -6.78
C SER A 402 13.42 -12.82 -5.70
N GLY A 403 13.29 -13.17 -4.43
CA GLY A 403 13.69 -12.30 -3.32
C GLY A 403 15.20 -12.23 -3.10
N ASP A 404 15.98 -13.11 -3.75
CA ASP A 404 17.43 -13.21 -3.59
C ASP A 404 18.19 -12.57 -4.78
N VAL A 405 17.46 -11.95 -5.71
CA VAL A 405 18.01 -11.07 -6.75
C VAL A 405 18.62 -9.83 -6.07
N PRO A 406 19.92 -9.54 -6.23
CA PRO A 406 20.57 -8.45 -5.50
C PRO A 406 20.30 -7.09 -6.17
N ILE A 407 19.06 -6.59 -6.08
CA ILE A 407 18.58 -5.37 -6.76
C ILE A 407 19.35 -4.08 -6.40
N HIS A 408 20.08 -4.08 -5.29
CA HIS A 408 21.00 -2.99 -4.92
C HIS A 408 22.22 -2.91 -5.86
N ASP A 409 22.65 -4.03 -6.46
CA ASP A 409 23.71 -4.06 -7.45
C ASP A 409 23.31 -3.29 -8.72
N ALA A 410 24.26 -2.52 -9.27
CA ALA A 410 23.99 -1.62 -10.38
C ALA A 410 23.88 -2.36 -11.73
N GLU A 411 24.67 -3.42 -11.95
CA GLU A 411 24.61 -4.22 -13.18
C GLU A 411 23.32 -5.02 -13.24
N VAL A 412 22.95 -5.68 -12.14
CA VAL A 412 21.69 -6.44 -12.01
C VAL A 412 20.47 -5.56 -12.21
N ARG A 413 20.45 -4.36 -11.61
CA ARG A 413 19.34 -3.40 -11.78
C ARG A 413 19.27 -2.85 -13.21
N LEU A 414 20.41 -2.59 -13.84
CA LEU A 414 20.46 -2.12 -15.24
C LEU A 414 20.01 -3.22 -16.22
N ALA A 415 20.43 -4.47 -16.00
CA ALA A 415 20.02 -5.63 -16.78
C ALA A 415 18.50 -5.87 -16.62
N PHE A 416 17.99 -5.91 -15.39
CA PHE A 416 16.56 -6.04 -15.10
C PHE A 416 15.72 -4.99 -15.84
N LEU A 417 16.00 -3.70 -15.61
CA LEU A 417 15.23 -2.61 -16.23
C LEU A 417 15.35 -2.54 -17.75
N LYS A 418 16.43 -3.08 -18.34
CA LYS A 418 16.58 -3.24 -19.79
C LYS A 418 15.62 -4.31 -20.30
N GLU A 419 15.60 -5.48 -19.67
CA GLU A 419 14.81 -6.64 -20.10
C GLU A 419 13.29 -6.48 -19.86
N VAL A 420 12.86 -5.66 -18.87
CA VAL A 420 11.45 -5.25 -18.73
C VAL A 420 11.08 -3.95 -19.46
N GLY A 421 12.04 -3.28 -20.11
CA GLY A 421 11.79 -2.08 -20.93
C GLY A 421 11.42 -0.82 -20.14
N GLN A 422 11.93 -0.62 -18.92
CA GLN A 422 11.49 0.43 -17.97
C GLN A 422 12.66 1.19 -17.31
N ARG A 423 13.70 1.50 -18.09
CA ARG A 423 14.97 2.10 -17.59
C ARG A 423 14.83 3.45 -16.88
N GLU A 424 13.87 4.28 -17.25
CA GLU A 424 13.74 5.66 -16.71
C GLU A 424 12.53 5.78 -15.77
N ASP A 425 11.38 5.24 -16.15
CA ASP A 425 10.11 5.30 -15.42
C ASP A 425 10.17 4.89 -13.93
N PHE A 426 11.02 3.93 -13.55
CA PHE A 426 11.01 3.34 -12.20
C PHE A 426 12.10 3.87 -11.25
N GLN A 427 12.91 4.85 -11.65
CA GLN A 427 14.04 5.32 -10.82
C GLN A 427 13.60 5.87 -9.45
N ALA A 428 12.47 6.58 -9.37
CA ALA A 428 11.95 7.10 -8.11
C ALA A 428 11.47 5.98 -7.17
N CYS A 429 10.77 4.97 -7.71
CA CYS A 429 10.40 3.76 -6.97
C CYS A 429 11.63 3.05 -6.40
N LEU A 430 12.70 2.93 -7.19
CA LEU A 430 13.93 2.27 -6.78
C LEU A 430 14.66 3.06 -5.67
N GLU A 431 14.80 4.37 -5.81
CA GLU A 431 15.46 5.19 -4.78
C GLU A 431 14.68 5.18 -3.46
N HIS A 432 13.36 5.40 -3.50
CA HIS A 432 12.53 5.53 -2.31
C HIS A 432 12.21 4.21 -1.59
N ASP A 433 12.04 3.09 -2.31
CA ASP A 433 11.65 1.82 -1.70
C ASP A 433 12.77 0.78 -1.63
N PHE A 434 13.86 0.90 -2.43
CA PHE A 434 14.88 -0.15 -2.57
C PHE A 434 16.33 0.24 -2.28
N VAL A 435 16.89 1.25 -2.93
CA VAL A 435 18.36 1.47 -2.96
C VAL A 435 18.85 2.66 -2.14
N GLY A 436 18.03 3.70 -2.01
CA GLY A 436 18.39 4.95 -1.36
C GLY A 436 18.71 4.83 0.13
N ALA A 437 19.27 5.89 0.70
CA ALA A 437 19.69 5.92 2.10
C ALA A 437 18.53 5.71 3.08
N ASN A 438 17.33 6.17 2.73
CA ASN A 438 16.09 6.03 3.49
C ASN A 438 15.11 5.02 2.86
N ALA A 439 15.61 4.07 2.06
CA ALA A 439 14.78 3.11 1.34
C ALA A 439 13.88 2.30 2.28
N ARG A 440 12.56 2.29 2.03
CA ARG A 440 11.55 1.75 2.97
C ARG A 440 11.78 0.29 3.33
N SER A 441 12.10 -0.57 2.37
CA SER A 441 12.44 -1.98 2.64
C SER A 441 13.63 -2.15 3.59
N ARG A 442 14.70 -1.37 3.36
CA ARG A 442 15.93 -1.37 4.18
C ARG A 442 15.68 -0.83 5.58
N LEU A 443 14.82 0.18 5.74
CA LEU A 443 14.43 0.72 7.05
C LEU A 443 13.66 -0.32 7.88
N ILE A 444 12.72 -1.04 7.25
CA ILE A 444 12.00 -2.16 7.89
C ILE A 444 12.97 -3.26 8.31
N ASP A 445 13.87 -3.70 7.43
CA ASP A 445 14.85 -4.75 7.73
C ASP A 445 15.83 -4.35 8.83
N ASN A 446 16.34 -3.12 8.81
CA ASN A 446 17.24 -2.60 9.85
C ASN A 446 16.54 -2.52 11.22
N ARG A 447 15.28 -2.09 11.27
CA ARG A 447 14.46 -2.05 12.49
C ARG A 447 14.22 -3.47 13.02
N ARG A 448 13.81 -4.39 12.15
CA ARG A 448 13.56 -5.80 12.49
C ARG A 448 14.80 -6.53 12.99
N ALA A 449 15.97 -6.29 12.40
CA ALA A 449 17.22 -6.89 12.86
C ALA A 449 17.62 -6.46 14.29
N LEU A 450 17.13 -5.31 14.77
CA LEU A 450 17.34 -4.83 16.16
C LEU A 450 16.30 -5.38 17.13
N GLU A 451 15.03 -5.48 16.71
CA GLU A 451 13.92 -5.98 17.53
C GLU A 451 13.89 -7.52 17.63
N VAL A 452 14.22 -8.19 16.53
CA VAL A 452 14.15 -9.64 16.34
C VAL A 452 15.52 -10.13 15.86
N THR A 453 16.43 -10.38 16.80
CA THR A 453 17.83 -10.72 16.52
C THR A 453 18.02 -11.98 15.67
N THR A 454 17.02 -12.86 15.60
CA THR A 454 17.01 -14.02 14.69
C THR A 454 16.81 -13.65 13.22
N GLU A 455 16.18 -12.51 12.90
CA GLU A 455 15.99 -11.98 11.53
C GLU A 455 17.21 -11.20 11.01
N ALA A 456 18.21 -10.94 11.86
CA ALA A 456 19.42 -10.22 11.48
C ALA A 456 20.12 -10.86 10.27
N GLY A 457 20.41 -10.03 9.24
CA GLY A 457 21.01 -10.48 7.98
C GLY A 457 20.08 -11.26 7.05
N ARG A 458 18.83 -11.55 7.43
CA ARG A 458 17.89 -12.28 6.55
C ARG A 458 17.26 -11.38 5.48
N LEU A 459 17.05 -10.10 5.81
CA LEU A 459 16.46 -9.06 4.95
C LEU A 459 15.05 -9.40 4.41
N PRO A 460 14.10 -9.85 5.26
CA PRO A 460 12.80 -10.32 4.81
C PRO A 460 11.98 -9.28 4.02
N ALA A 461 12.02 -8.00 4.39
CA ALA A 461 11.28 -6.96 3.69
C ALA A 461 11.91 -6.63 2.33
N THR A 462 13.23 -6.58 2.22
CA THR A 462 13.94 -6.44 0.93
C THR A 462 13.64 -7.62 0.00
N ARG A 463 13.62 -8.86 0.51
CA ARG A 463 13.28 -10.06 -0.29
C ARG A 463 11.85 -10.00 -0.83
N LEU A 464 10.88 -9.63 0.00
CA LEU A 464 9.48 -9.52 -0.40
C LEU A 464 9.26 -8.37 -1.39
N ALA A 465 9.80 -7.19 -1.10
CA ALA A 465 9.74 -6.05 -2.01
C ALA A 465 10.36 -6.39 -3.37
N THR A 466 11.50 -7.09 -3.39
CA THR A 466 12.18 -7.48 -4.64
C THR A 466 11.35 -8.49 -5.44
N THR A 467 10.75 -9.50 -4.78
CA THR A 467 9.81 -10.40 -5.47
C THR A 467 8.61 -9.64 -6.04
N ILE A 468 7.98 -8.76 -5.27
CA ILE A 468 6.83 -7.97 -5.76
C ILE A 468 7.26 -7.12 -6.96
N LEU A 469 8.41 -6.44 -6.89
CA LEU A 469 8.96 -5.63 -7.98
C LEU A 469 9.15 -6.46 -9.26
N LEU A 470 9.82 -7.61 -9.17
CA LEU A 470 10.04 -8.49 -10.33
C LEU A 470 8.71 -8.98 -10.94
N TYR A 471 7.68 -9.21 -10.12
CA TYR A 471 6.32 -9.58 -10.56
C TYR A 471 5.45 -8.40 -11.01
N SER A 472 5.92 -7.15 -10.87
CA SER A 472 5.20 -5.92 -11.27
C SER A 472 5.28 -5.65 -12.77
N PHE A 473 5.90 -6.53 -13.54
CA PHE A 473 6.11 -6.39 -14.99
C PHE A 473 5.57 -7.59 -15.77
N GLY A 474 5.10 -7.33 -17.00
CA GLY A 474 4.44 -8.33 -17.84
C GLY A 474 3.00 -8.62 -17.42
N GLY A 475 2.49 -9.79 -17.79
CA GLY A 475 1.12 -10.21 -17.49
C GLY A 475 0.90 -11.69 -17.76
N LEU A 476 0.04 -12.34 -16.98
CA LEU A 476 -0.19 -13.78 -17.07
C LEU A 476 -1.33 -14.08 -18.04
N ARG A 477 -1.08 -14.89 -19.08
CA ARG A 477 -2.12 -15.35 -20.01
C ARG A 477 -3.10 -16.29 -19.29
N ARG A 478 -4.41 -16.05 -19.42
CA ARG A 478 -5.41 -17.06 -19.04
C ARG A 478 -5.35 -18.22 -20.03
N GLY A 479 -5.15 -19.45 -19.54
CA GLY A 479 -5.30 -20.65 -20.36
C GLY A 479 -6.77 -20.97 -20.59
N GLY A 480 -7.18 -21.21 -21.84
CA GLY A 480 -8.48 -21.82 -22.16
C GLY A 480 -9.31 -21.18 -23.30
N SER A 481 -8.94 -20.03 -23.85
CA SER A 481 -9.70 -19.38 -24.94
C SER A 481 -8.84 -18.51 -25.86
N ASP A 482 -9.29 -18.33 -27.10
CA ASP A 482 -8.66 -17.45 -28.11
C ASP A 482 -8.86 -15.93 -27.81
N THR A 483 -9.05 -15.55 -26.55
CA THR A 483 -9.17 -14.15 -26.13
C THR A 483 -7.84 -13.61 -25.61
N SER A 484 -7.51 -12.36 -25.95
CA SER A 484 -6.25 -11.70 -25.61
C SER A 484 -6.14 -11.24 -24.14
N ASP A 485 -6.85 -11.90 -23.23
CA ASP A 485 -7.07 -11.44 -21.85
C ASP A 485 -5.86 -11.78 -20.95
N LEU A 486 -4.86 -10.90 -20.99
CA LEU A 486 -3.77 -10.88 -20.02
C LEU A 486 -4.29 -10.44 -18.63
N LEU A 487 -3.99 -11.23 -17.61
CA LEU A 487 -4.10 -10.78 -16.23
C LEU A 487 -3.05 -9.69 -15.97
N PRO A 488 -3.41 -8.58 -15.30
CA PRO A 488 -2.49 -7.47 -15.06
C PRO A 488 -1.29 -7.86 -14.17
N PRO A 489 -0.19 -7.09 -14.20
CA PRO A 489 0.98 -7.33 -13.37
C PRO A 489 0.68 -7.32 -11.86
N GLY A 490 1.62 -7.86 -11.09
CA GLY A 490 1.53 -8.00 -9.63
C GLY A 490 1.35 -9.45 -9.17
N ILE A 491 1.58 -9.66 -7.87
CA ILE A 491 1.62 -10.98 -7.22
C ILE A 491 0.59 -11.06 -6.09
N GLY A 492 -0.15 -12.17 -6.00
CA GLY A 492 -1.06 -12.43 -4.87
C GLY A 492 -0.32 -12.92 -3.63
N GLU A 493 -0.92 -12.84 -2.45
CA GLU A 493 -0.25 -13.23 -1.20
C GLU A 493 0.18 -14.71 -1.18
N ALA A 494 -0.65 -15.63 -1.69
CA ALA A 494 -0.32 -17.05 -1.79
C ALA A 494 0.85 -17.33 -2.76
N ASP A 495 0.88 -16.65 -3.91
CA ASP A 495 2.01 -16.70 -4.86
C ASP A 495 3.30 -16.17 -4.21
N LEU A 496 3.19 -15.06 -3.47
CA LEU A 496 4.32 -14.38 -2.82
C LEU A 496 4.91 -15.23 -1.68
N LEU A 497 4.05 -15.83 -0.86
CA LEU A 497 4.44 -16.85 0.12
C LEU A 497 5.16 -18.01 -0.58
N GLY A 498 4.58 -18.57 -1.64
CA GLY A 498 5.20 -19.67 -2.39
C GLY A 498 6.52 -19.32 -3.09
N ALA A 499 6.74 -18.06 -3.45
CA ALA A 499 7.98 -17.59 -4.08
C ALA A 499 9.08 -17.22 -3.07
N CYS A 500 8.74 -16.83 -1.84
CA CYS A 500 9.68 -16.30 -0.85
C CYS A 500 9.96 -17.22 0.36
N ILE A 501 9.09 -18.19 0.64
CA ILE A 501 9.24 -19.06 1.80
C ILE A 501 10.49 -19.95 1.67
N GLY A 502 11.20 -20.16 2.78
CA GLY A 502 12.41 -20.97 2.82
C GLY A 502 12.82 -21.34 4.26
N PRO A 503 13.90 -22.12 4.43
CA PRO A 503 14.39 -22.52 5.77
C PRO A 503 14.81 -21.34 6.65
N ASP A 504 15.01 -20.17 6.05
CA ASP A 504 15.38 -18.92 6.71
C ASP A 504 14.25 -17.88 6.75
N LEU A 505 13.06 -18.16 6.18
CA LEU A 505 11.96 -17.22 6.11
C LEU A 505 10.61 -17.94 6.10
N ASP A 506 9.91 -17.85 7.24
CA ASP A 506 8.61 -18.46 7.49
C ASP A 506 7.43 -17.55 7.11
N SER A 507 6.21 -18.11 7.08
CA SER A 507 5.01 -17.36 6.71
C SER A 507 4.61 -16.24 7.67
N THR A 508 4.91 -16.35 8.98
CA THR A 508 4.53 -15.32 9.96
C THR A 508 5.42 -14.08 9.83
N THR A 509 6.73 -14.28 9.64
CA THR A 509 7.66 -13.21 9.28
C THR A 509 7.28 -12.59 7.94
N ILE A 510 6.89 -13.40 6.94
CA ILE A 510 6.43 -12.89 5.62
C ILE A 510 5.19 -12.00 5.77
N GLN A 511 4.12 -12.48 6.40
CA GLN A 511 2.86 -11.74 6.51
C GLN A 511 3.04 -10.44 7.31
N ALA A 512 3.85 -10.45 8.37
CA ALA A 512 4.16 -9.25 9.14
C ALA A 512 4.98 -8.23 8.32
N CYS A 513 6.02 -8.67 7.58
CA CYS A 513 6.77 -7.78 6.69
C CYS A 513 5.93 -7.24 5.54
N LEU A 514 5.04 -8.06 4.97
CA LEU A 514 4.16 -7.67 3.87
C LEU A 514 3.18 -6.56 4.29
N LYS A 515 2.63 -6.66 5.50
CA LYS A 515 1.82 -5.59 6.09
C LYS A 515 2.63 -4.30 6.23
N GLU A 516 3.82 -4.36 6.81
CA GLU A 516 4.69 -3.18 6.97
C GLU A 516 5.07 -2.53 5.63
N LEU A 517 5.39 -3.33 4.62
CA LEU A 517 5.66 -2.85 3.26
C LEU A 517 4.43 -2.14 2.67
N ASN A 518 3.24 -2.72 2.80
CA ASN A 518 1.99 -2.14 2.29
C ASN A 518 1.60 -0.83 3.01
N GLU A 519 2.02 -0.64 4.26
CA GLU A 519 1.82 0.59 5.02
C GLU A 519 2.88 1.67 4.73
N GLN A 520 4.15 1.28 4.56
CA GLN A 520 5.30 2.20 4.55
C GLN A 520 5.91 2.47 3.17
N CYS A 521 5.79 1.56 2.19
CA CYS A 521 6.33 1.81 0.85
C CYS A 521 5.58 2.94 0.14
N LEU A 522 6.26 3.59 -0.80
CA LEU A 522 5.82 4.84 -1.44
C LEU A 522 5.31 4.64 -2.87
N TYR A 523 5.73 3.54 -3.51
CA TYR A 523 5.35 3.15 -4.87
C TYR A 523 4.71 1.76 -4.93
N LEU A 524 4.49 1.12 -3.78
CA LEU A 524 3.76 -0.14 -3.67
C LEU A 524 2.25 0.10 -3.69
N HIS A 525 1.51 -0.64 -4.50
CA HIS A 525 0.05 -0.65 -4.52
C HIS A 525 -0.47 -2.05 -4.25
N PHE A 526 -1.59 -2.11 -3.52
CA PHE A 526 -2.45 -3.29 -3.41
C PHE A 526 -3.80 -2.99 -4.05
N ASP A 527 -4.28 -3.87 -4.95
CA ASP A 527 -5.56 -3.68 -5.65
C ASP A 527 -6.76 -4.43 -5.00
N GLY A 528 -6.52 -5.10 -3.88
CA GLY A 528 -7.46 -6.01 -3.22
C GLY A 528 -7.14 -7.49 -3.44
N VAL A 529 -6.30 -7.82 -4.43
CA VAL A 529 -5.90 -9.20 -4.77
C VAL A 529 -4.38 -9.33 -4.96
N ARG A 530 -3.71 -8.27 -5.45
CA ARG A 530 -2.29 -8.30 -5.85
C ARG A 530 -1.52 -7.09 -5.36
N TYR A 531 -0.27 -7.35 -5.01
CA TYR A 531 0.77 -6.37 -4.73
C TYR A 531 1.54 -6.07 -6.02
N CYS A 532 1.75 -4.78 -6.32
CA CYS A 532 2.41 -4.32 -7.53
C CYS A 532 3.07 -2.95 -7.28
N PHE A 533 4.38 -2.83 -7.55
CA PHE A 533 5.07 -1.55 -7.61
C PHE A 533 4.74 -0.83 -8.92
N LYS A 534 4.62 0.49 -8.87
CA LYS A 534 4.32 1.34 -10.05
C LYS A 534 5.26 2.55 -10.08
N LYS A 535 5.24 3.28 -11.20
CA LYS A 535 5.92 4.58 -11.32
C LYS A 535 5.13 5.73 -10.69
N ASP A 536 3.81 5.57 -10.56
CA ASP A 536 2.93 6.55 -9.94
C ASP A 536 3.02 6.47 -8.40
N PRO A 537 2.93 7.59 -7.67
CA PRO A 537 2.96 7.59 -6.22
C PRO A 537 1.71 6.91 -5.62
N ASN A 538 1.88 6.21 -4.50
CA ASN A 538 0.74 5.66 -3.76
C ASN A 538 0.13 6.68 -2.77
N VAL A 539 -0.92 6.25 -2.05
CA VAL A 539 -1.63 7.09 -1.07
C VAL A 539 -0.74 7.50 0.11
N THR A 540 0.27 6.70 0.45
CA THR A 540 1.24 7.04 1.50
C THR A 540 2.09 8.22 1.08
N LEU A 541 2.70 8.18 -0.12
CA LEU A 541 3.54 9.25 -0.65
C LEU A 541 2.77 10.55 -0.91
N LEU A 542 1.56 10.48 -1.48
CA LEU A 542 0.73 11.67 -1.71
C LEU A 542 0.39 12.42 -0.41
N VAL A 543 0.11 11.68 0.67
CA VAL A 543 -0.17 12.28 1.99
C VAL A 543 1.11 12.80 2.66
N GLU A 544 2.27 12.14 2.48
CA GLU A 544 3.54 12.66 2.99
C GLU A 544 3.94 13.97 2.29
N GLN A 545 3.82 14.05 0.96
CA GLN A 545 4.09 15.25 0.18
C GLN A 545 3.18 16.43 0.60
N GLU A 546 1.88 16.18 0.78
CA GLU A 546 0.96 17.21 1.26
C GLU A 546 1.20 17.59 2.73
N ALA A 547 1.60 16.64 3.60
CA ALA A 547 1.96 16.93 4.98
C ALA A 547 3.25 17.77 5.09
N GLU A 548 4.23 17.55 4.20
CA GLU A 548 5.43 18.38 4.08
C GLU A 548 5.10 19.77 3.51
N ALA A 549 4.25 19.87 2.50
CA ALA A 549 3.76 21.15 1.99
C ALA A 549 3.01 21.97 3.06
N ILE A 550 2.27 21.30 3.95
CA ILE A 550 1.59 21.95 5.10
C ILE A 550 2.57 22.25 6.25
N ALA A 551 3.67 21.50 6.41
CA ALA A 551 4.71 21.82 7.40
C ALA A 551 5.36 23.19 7.17
N HIS A 552 5.38 23.68 5.92
CA HIS A 552 5.85 25.01 5.55
C HIS A 552 4.87 26.15 5.94
N ASP A 553 3.62 25.82 6.32
CA ASP A 553 2.59 26.77 6.79
C ASP A 553 1.97 26.28 8.11
N GLU A 554 2.79 26.27 9.18
CA GLU A 554 2.36 25.88 10.52
C GLU A 554 1.18 26.72 11.04
N SER A 555 0.97 27.92 10.50
CA SER A 555 -0.16 28.79 10.87
C SER A 555 -1.52 28.13 10.60
N ARG A 556 -1.63 27.32 9.54
CA ARG A 556 -2.83 26.52 9.25
C ARG A 556 -3.08 25.42 10.29
N VAL A 557 -2.01 24.77 10.74
CA VAL A 557 -2.09 23.72 11.77
C VAL A 557 -2.54 24.34 13.10
N GLN A 558 -1.95 25.46 13.49
CA GLN A 558 -2.32 26.20 14.69
C GLN A 558 -3.77 26.71 14.62
N ALA A 559 -4.18 27.33 13.51
CA ALA A 559 -5.55 27.82 13.32
C ALA A 559 -6.59 26.68 13.35
N ARG A 560 -6.27 25.52 12.75
CA ARG A 560 -7.16 24.35 12.79
C ARG A 560 -7.31 23.78 14.20
N ILE A 561 -6.25 23.80 15.01
CA ILE A 561 -6.33 23.41 16.44
C ILE A 561 -7.15 24.43 17.24
N SER A 562 -6.97 25.74 17.00
CA SER A 562 -7.79 26.81 17.63
C SER A 562 -9.27 26.56 17.39
N GLN A 563 -9.67 26.41 16.12
CA GLN A 563 -11.04 26.09 15.72
C GLN A 563 -11.58 24.82 16.42
N MET A 564 -10.78 23.74 16.49
CA MET A 564 -11.20 22.52 17.18
C MET A 564 -11.44 22.73 18.69
N ILE A 565 -10.63 23.56 19.33
CA ILE A 565 -10.79 23.91 20.75
C ILE A 565 -12.02 24.82 20.92
N GLU A 566 -12.18 25.85 20.09
CA GLU A 566 -13.35 26.75 20.07
C GLU A 566 -14.67 25.97 19.88
N GLU A 567 -14.72 25.03 18.92
CA GLU A 567 -15.89 24.15 18.70
C GLU A 567 -16.26 23.27 19.91
N ARG A 568 -15.30 22.98 20.81
CA ARG A 568 -15.50 22.18 22.04
C ARG A 568 -15.74 23.03 23.29
N LEU A 569 -15.45 24.32 23.22
CA LEU A 569 -15.63 25.31 24.30
C LEU A 569 -16.78 26.29 24.04
N ALA A 570 -17.44 26.21 22.87
CA ALA A 570 -18.62 27.00 22.53
C ALA A 570 -19.73 26.84 23.59
N GLY A 571 -20.24 27.98 24.08
CA GLY A 571 -21.27 28.02 25.14
C GLY A 571 -20.77 27.68 26.55
N GLN A 572 -19.48 27.40 26.75
CA GLN A 572 -18.88 27.11 28.06
C GLN A 572 -18.35 28.38 28.74
N ARG A 573 -18.03 28.29 30.04
CA ARG A 573 -17.39 29.36 30.83
C ARG A 573 -15.88 29.41 30.58
N ALA A 574 -15.52 29.57 29.30
CA ALA A 574 -14.17 29.38 28.79
C ALA A 574 -13.70 30.53 27.90
N ILE A 575 -12.45 30.96 28.06
CA ILE A 575 -11.77 31.89 27.15
C ILE A 575 -10.68 31.12 26.41
N VAL A 576 -10.68 31.17 25.08
CA VAL A 576 -9.72 30.44 24.25
C VAL A 576 -8.53 31.32 23.90
N TRP A 577 -7.32 30.82 24.17
CA TRP A 577 -6.02 31.35 23.71
C TRP A 577 -5.85 32.88 23.87
N PRO A 578 -6.06 33.45 25.07
CA PRO A 578 -5.91 34.89 25.29
C PRO A 578 -4.46 35.34 25.03
N THR A 579 -4.30 36.36 24.19
CA THR A 579 -3.00 36.90 23.77
C THR A 579 -2.40 37.85 24.81
N LYS A 580 -3.27 38.52 25.57
CA LYS A 580 -2.95 39.48 26.63
C LYS A 580 -3.93 39.33 27.78
N SER A 581 -3.56 39.82 28.96
CA SER A 581 -4.39 39.76 30.16
C SER A 581 -5.77 40.42 30.01
N GLY A 582 -5.90 41.43 29.15
CA GLY A 582 -7.16 42.11 28.83
C GLY A 582 -8.10 41.36 27.88
N ASP A 583 -7.72 40.19 27.36
CA ASP A 583 -8.63 39.34 26.56
C ASP A 583 -9.52 38.45 27.45
N VAL A 584 -9.16 38.31 28.73
CA VAL A 584 -9.95 37.59 29.74
C VAL A 584 -10.73 38.63 30.56
N PRO A 585 -12.07 38.53 30.67
CA PRO A 585 -12.88 39.50 31.41
C PRO A 585 -12.61 39.48 32.93
N ASP A 586 -13.10 40.49 33.62
CA ASP A 586 -13.05 40.65 35.08
C ASP A 586 -14.45 41.09 35.57
N ARG A 587 -14.74 40.90 36.86
CA ARG A 587 -16.05 41.14 37.50
C ARG A 587 -17.19 40.18 37.07
N GLU A 588 -16.84 39.04 36.49
CA GLU A 588 -17.76 37.96 36.11
C GLU A 588 -18.15 37.12 37.35
N THR A 589 -19.43 37.09 37.71
CA THR A 589 -19.95 36.40 38.93
C THR A 589 -20.11 34.88 38.74
N GLN A 590 -19.15 34.28 38.05
CA GLN A 590 -19.07 32.88 37.64
C GLN A 590 -17.61 32.46 37.48
N PHE A 591 -17.27 31.20 37.77
CA PHE A 591 -15.90 30.71 37.59
C PHE A 591 -15.57 30.55 36.10
N LEU A 592 -14.46 31.16 35.66
CA LEU A 592 -13.96 31.13 34.29
C LEU A 592 -12.68 30.32 34.17
N VAL A 593 -12.50 29.65 33.03
CA VAL A 593 -11.26 28.97 32.66
C VAL A 593 -10.67 29.59 31.38
N ALA A 594 -9.47 30.17 31.49
CA ALA A 594 -8.72 30.65 30.33
C ALA A 594 -7.77 29.55 29.83
N TYR A 595 -8.00 29.05 28.63
CA TYR A 595 -7.20 28.02 27.98
C TYR A 595 -5.99 28.64 27.31
N LEU A 596 -4.79 28.36 27.79
CA LEU A 596 -3.57 28.99 27.28
C LEU A 596 -3.17 28.39 25.92
N PRO A 597 -2.58 29.20 25.01
CA PRO A 597 -2.14 28.75 23.68
C PRO A 597 -0.98 27.74 23.78
N LEU A 598 -0.84 26.88 22.78
CA LEU A 598 0.15 25.78 22.77
C LEU A 598 1.59 26.28 22.99
N GLU A 599 1.88 27.47 22.49
CA GLU A 599 3.18 28.14 22.56
C GLU A 599 3.55 28.54 24.00
N PHE A 600 2.61 28.46 24.95
CA PHE A 600 2.88 28.54 26.40
C PHE A 600 3.69 27.34 26.90
N ALA A 601 3.36 26.12 26.43
CA ALA A 601 4.03 24.89 26.86
C ALA A 601 5.53 24.88 26.51
N ALA A 602 5.91 25.51 25.39
CA ALA A 602 7.29 25.61 24.92
C ALA A 602 8.14 26.66 25.67
N GLN A 603 7.56 27.47 26.55
CA GLN A 603 8.28 28.54 27.24
C GLN A 603 8.98 28.03 28.51
N PRO A 604 10.11 28.64 28.93
CA PRO A 604 10.74 28.32 30.21
C PRO A 604 9.76 28.53 31.38
N ALA A 605 9.76 27.62 32.37
CA ALA A 605 8.83 27.65 33.51
C ALA A 605 8.78 28.99 34.26
N GLY A 606 9.90 29.73 34.31
CA GLY A 606 9.94 31.08 34.88
C GLY A 606 9.15 32.11 34.07
N GLU A 607 9.12 32.01 32.74
CA GLU A 607 8.29 32.86 31.89
C GLU A 607 6.82 32.42 31.90
N GLN A 608 6.55 31.12 31.87
CA GLN A 608 5.20 30.57 32.05
C GLN A 608 4.56 31.12 33.33
N ARG A 609 5.25 30.99 34.48
CA ARG A 609 4.81 31.56 35.76
C ARG A 609 4.61 33.07 35.70
N ARG A 610 5.51 33.82 35.05
CA ARG A 610 5.40 35.27 34.89
C ARG A 610 4.14 35.66 34.09
N LYS A 611 3.86 34.99 32.96
CA LYS A 611 2.67 35.26 32.13
C LYS A 611 1.38 34.81 32.81
N ALA A 612 1.39 33.67 33.50
CA ALA A 612 0.24 33.20 34.28
C ALA A 612 -0.16 34.19 35.38
N LEU A 613 0.80 34.64 36.19
CA LEU A 613 0.56 35.68 37.19
C LEU A 613 0.11 37.00 36.52
N GLN A 614 0.72 37.41 35.40
CA GLN A 614 0.30 38.59 34.65
C GLN A 614 -1.18 38.52 34.19
N ILE A 615 -1.68 37.33 33.79
CA ILE A 615 -3.08 37.12 33.40
C ILE A 615 -4.01 37.05 34.63
N LEU A 616 -3.61 36.34 35.70
CA LEU A 616 -4.43 36.17 36.91
C LEU A 616 -4.54 37.46 37.75
N GLU A 617 -3.48 38.27 37.80
CA GLU A 617 -3.44 39.48 38.63
C GLU A 617 -3.99 40.73 37.95
N ASN A 618 -4.01 40.81 36.62
CA ASN A 618 -4.32 42.04 35.88
C ASN A 618 -5.36 41.81 34.77
N CYS A 619 -6.19 42.82 34.50
CA CYS A 619 -7.01 42.93 33.30
C CYS A 619 -6.50 44.12 32.48
N GLY A 620 -5.76 43.86 31.42
CA GLY A 620 -5.01 44.89 30.69
C GLY A 620 -4.02 45.62 31.59
N ASN A 621 -4.24 46.92 31.79
CA ASN A 621 -3.41 47.81 32.62
C ASN A 621 -3.95 48.00 34.06
N GLN A 622 -5.06 47.36 34.43
CA GLN A 622 -5.64 47.44 35.78
C GLN A 622 -5.43 46.13 36.53
N GLN A 623 -5.32 46.18 37.85
CA GLN A 623 -5.34 44.97 38.68
C GLN A 623 -6.75 44.37 38.65
N ARG A 624 -6.87 43.03 38.55
CA ARG A 624 -8.18 42.36 38.60
C ARG A 624 -8.83 42.53 39.97
N VAL A 625 -10.14 42.67 39.94
CA VAL A 625 -10.99 42.63 41.13
C VAL A 625 -11.29 41.16 41.47
N PHE A 626 -11.87 40.40 40.54
CA PHE A 626 -12.37 39.04 40.78
C PHE A 626 -11.28 37.95 40.58
N ARG A 627 -10.15 38.12 41.28
CA ARG A 627 -8.96 37.24 41.18
C ARG A 627 -9.19 35.80 41.61
N ASN A 628 -10.23 35.53 42.41
CA ASN A 628 -10.62 34.18 42.83
C ASN A 628 -11.55 33.49 41.81
N GLY A 629 -12.13 34.25 40.86
CA GLY A 629 -13.06 33.74 39.84
C GLY A 629 -12.41 33.14 38.58
N LEU A 630 -11.08 33.07 38.51
CA LEU A 630 -10.34 32.68 37.30
C LEU A 630 -9.35 31.54 37.57
N GLY A 631 -9.35 30.54 36.68
CA GLY A 631 -8.27 29.55 36.52
C GLY A 631 -7.67 29.57 35.11
N LEU A 632 -6.42 29.16 34.98
CA LEU A 632 -5.75 29.00 33.69
C LEU A 632 -5.57 27.52 33.38
N ALA A 633 -6.11 27.03 32.26
CA ALA A 633 -5.85 25.68 31.78
C ALA A 633 -4.54 25.66 30.97
N VAL A 634 -3.60 24.82 31.39
CA VAL A 634 -2.22 24.79 30.88
C VAL A 634 -2.04 23.64 29.89
N PRO A 635 -1.48 23.89 28.69
CA PRO A 635 -1.22 22.84 27.71
C PRO A 635 -0.01 21.98 28.10
N ALA A 636 -0.18 20.66 28.06
CA ALA A 636 0.85 19.65 28.32
C ALA A 636 1.83 19.53 27.13
N ALA A 637 3.11 19.80 27.37
CA ALA A 637 4.13 19.98 26.33
C ALA A 637 4.41 18.71 25.48
N ASP A 638 4.24 17.53 26.08
CA ASP A 638 4.41 16.21 25.47
C ASP A 638 3.31 15.86 24.45
N GLU A 639 2.09 16.36 24.64
CA GLU A 639 0.97 16.14 23.71
C GLU A 639 0.93 17.16 22.56
N VAL A 640 1.63 18.30 22.67
CA VAL A 640 1.58 19.40 21.67
C VAL A 640 2.06 18.95 20.28
N GLU A 641 3.25 18.36 20.15
CA GLU A 641 3.74 17.97 18.81
C GLU A 641 3.01 16.73 18.27
N GLY A 642 2.50 15.85 19.15
CA GLY A 642 1.60 14.76 18.75
C GLY A 642 0.32 15.30 18.09
N LEU A 643 -0.31 16.29 18.72
CA LEU A 643 -1.49 16.97 18.18
C LEU A 643 -1.17 17.75 16.89
N ARG A 644 -0.08 18.53 16.86
CA ARG A 644 0.36 19.27 15.66
C ARG A 644 0.62 18.31 14.49
N ARG A 645 1.29 17.18 14.72
CA ARG A 645 1.49 16.12 13.72
C ARG A 645 0.15 15.56 13.23
N ALA A 646 -0.73 15.13 14.12
CA ALA A 646 -1.99 14.48 13.73
C ALA A 646 -2.90 15.44 12.93
N VAL A 647 -2.97 16.72 13.31
CA VAL A 647 -3.69 17.75 12.53
C VAL A 647 -3.01 18.03 11.19
N ARG A 648 -1.66 18.07 11.12
CA ARG A 648 -0.91 18.21 9.86
C ARG A 648 -1.21 17.06 8.88
N TYR A 649 -1.22 15.82 9.36
CA TYR A 649 -1.57 14.64 8.57
C TYR A 649 -3.06 14.61 8.21
N LEU A 650 -3.97 15.03 9.10
CA LEU A 650 -5.40 15.14 8.76
C LEU A 650 -5.63 16.18 7.65
N LEU A 651 -5.01 17.36 7.73
CA LEU A 651 -5.12 18.39 6.69
C LEU A 651 -4.54 17.92 5.34
N ALA A 652 -3.45 17.15 5.35
CA ALA A 652 -2.89 16.52 4.16
C ALA A 652 -3.87 15.49 3.56
N VAL A 653 -4.46 14.64 4.41
CA VAL A 653 -5.51 13.68 4.01
C VAL A 653 -6.72 14.41 3.42
N GLU A 654 -7.23 15.46 4.07
CA GLU A 654 -8.38 16.25 3.59
C GLU A 654 -8.08 16.97 2.25
N ARG A 655 -6.82 17.39 2.00
CA ARG A 655 -6.39 17.96 0.72
C ARG A 655 -6.27 16.92 -0.39
N VAL A 656 -5.68 15.75 -0.14
CA VAL A 656 -5.66 14.64 -1.10
C VAL A 656 -7.09 14.16 -1.41
N GLN A 657 -8.01 14.18 -0.43
CA GLN A 657 -9.43 13.88 -0.64
C GLN A 657 -10.12 14.89 -1.57
N GLY A 658 -9.82 16.18 -1.46
CA GLY A 658 -10.31 17.21 -2.39
C GLY A 658 -9.86 16.97 -3.83
N ASN A 659 -8.60 16.56 -4.02
CA ASN A 659 -7.97 16.44 -5.34
C ASN A 659 -8.05 15.01 -5.94
N TRP A 660 -8.95 14.15 -5.43
CA TRP A 660 -9.12 12.75 -5.86
C TRP A 660 -9.32 12.48 -7.36
N ARG A 661 -9.73 13.48 -8.14
CA ARG A 661 -9.85 13.38 -9.62
C ARG A 661 -8.53 13.65 -10.33
N GLU A 662 -7.71 14.55 -9.79
CA GLU A 662 -6.39 14.91 -10.32
C GLU A 662 -5.40 13.75 -10.10
N TYR A 663 -5.41 13.16 -8.91
CA TYR A 663 -4.61 11.97 -8.56
C TYR A 663 -5.17 10.64 -9.10
N ASN A 664 -6.29 10.64 -9.85
CA ASN A 664 -6.90 9.45 -10.46
C ASN A 664 -7.14 8.23 -9.52
N LEU A 665 -7.34 8.45 -8.21
CA LEU A 665 -7.32 7.37 -7.21
C LEU A 665 -8.42 6.31 -7.42
N THR A 666 -8.08 5.03 -7.21
CA THR A 666 -9.01 3.90 -7.26
C THR A 666 -10.00 3.88 -6.09
N GLY A 667 -11.04 3.04 -6.16
CA GLY A 667 -11.98 2.84 -5.05
C GLY A 667 -11.30 2.37 -3.76
N VAL A 668 -10.34 1.44 -3.87
CA VAL A 668 -9.54 0.92 -2.74
C VAL A 668 -8.71 2.04 -2.11
N GLN A 669 -7.99 2.82 -2.91
CA GLN A 669 -7.19 3.97 -2.44
C GLN A 669 -8.05 5.04 -1.75
N LYS A 670 -9.26 5.28 -2.24
CA LYS A 670 -10.24 6.18 -1.61
C LYS A 670 -10.74 5.66 -0.26
N SER A 671 -10.88 4.35 -0.10
CA SER A 671 -11.20 3.72 1.19
C SER A 671 -10.04 3.83 2.18
N GLN A 672 -8.83 3.44 1.77
CA GLN A 672 -7.60 3.54 2.56
C GLN A 672 -7.36 4.97 3.09
N LEU A 673 -7.61 5.99 2.26
CA LEU A 673 -7.45 7.39 2.67
C LEU A 673 -8.55 7.87 3.63
N ARG A 674 -9.78 7.34 3.55
CA ARG A 674 -10.84 7.62 4.52
C ARG A 674 -10.52 7.01 5.88
N GLU A 675 -10.06 5.76 5.89
CA GLU A 675 -9.60 5.04 7.08
C GLU A 675 -8.44 5.79 7.76
N ARG A 676 -7.40 6.16 7.01
CA ARG A 676 -6.28 6.96 7.53
C ARG A 676 -6.75 8.28 8.14
N GLY A 677 -7.71 8.98 7.51
CA GLY A 677 -8.32 10.19 8.05
C GLY A 677 -9.17 9.98 9.31
N ALA A 678 -9.77 8.80 9.50
CA ALA A 678 -10.46 8.42 10.73
C ALA A 678 -9.47 8.10 11.87
N THR A 679 -8.35 7.46 11.54
CA THR A 679 -7.24 7.22 12.48
C THR A 679 -6.66 8.53 12.99
N GLU A 680 -6.30 9.48 12.11
CA GLU A 680 -5.77 10.79 12.54
C GLU A 680 -6.80 11.57 13.39
N LYS A 681 -8.10 11.53 13.05
CA LYS A 681 -9.16 12.10 13.89
C LYS A 681 -9.19 11.47 15.29
N THR A 682 -9.08 10.15 15.38
CA THR A 682 -9.03 9.43 16.67
C THR A 682 -7.80 9.81 17.50
N THR A 683 -6.63 9.98 16.85
CA THR A 683 -5.41 10.51 17.47
C THR A 683 -5.62 11.94 18.00
N ILE A 684 -6.27 12.81 17.23
CA ILE A 684 -6.55 14.21 17.60
C ILE A 684 -7.45 14.28 18.85
N GLU A 685 -8.57 13.56 18.91
CA GLU A 685 -9.43 13.57 20.11
C GLU A 685 -8.68 13.02 21.34
N SER A 686 -7.86 11.98 21.14
CA SER A 686 -7.05 11.37 22.21
C SER A 686 -6.01 12.35 22.78
N ALA A 687 -5.39 13.16 21.94
CA ALA A 687 -4.45 14.21 22.36
C ALA A 687 -5.18 15.39 23.01
N LEU A 688 -6.29 15.87 22.43
CA LEU A 688 -7.11 16.96 22.99
C LEU A 688 -7.64 16.65 24.40
N LEU A 689 -7.92 15.38 24.72
CA LEU A 689 -8.36 14.94 26.05
C LEU A 689 -7.29 14.98 27.15
N LYS A 690 -6.02 15.04 26.76
CA LYS A 690 -4.88 15.12 27.68
C LYS A 690 -4.24 16.51 27.68
N LEU A 691 -4.35 17.23 26.56
CA LEU A 691 -3.72 18.54 26.32
C LEU A 691 -3.87 19.48 27.51
N TYR A 692 -5.07 19.60 28.08
CA TYR A 692 -5.33 20.47 29.24
C TYR A 692 -5.54 19.68 30.54
N GLY A 693 -4.50 18.93 30.93
CA GLY A 693 -4.50 18.10 32.14
C GLY A 693 -4.18 18.82 33.47
N GLU A 694 -3.89 20.12 33.41
CA GLU A 694 -3.45 20.94 34.54
C GLU A 694 -4.12 22.31 34.55
N VAL A 695 -4.51 22.79 35.75
CA VAL A 695 -5.11 24.10 35.98
C VAL A 695 -4.31 24.86 37.03
N TRP A 696 -3.95 26.10 36.73
CA TRP A 696 -3.31 27.01 37.67
C TRP A 696 -4.32 28.01 38.21
N LEU A 697 -4.45 28.07 39.54
CA LEU A 697 -5.29 29.00 40.28
C LEU A 697 -4.40 30.03 41.01
N LEU A 698 -4.87 31.27 41.17
CA LEU A 698 -4.16 32.23 42.03
C LEU A 698 -4.48 31.95 43.51
N GLY A 699 -3.46 31.93 44.37
CA GLY A 699 -3.61 31.71 45.80
C GLY A 699 -2.56 32.46 46.63
N SER A 700 -2.67 32.34 47.96
CA SER A 700 -1.75 32.96 48.91
C SER A 700 -0.70 31.96 49.40
N GLY A 701 0.58 32.32 49.29
CA GLY A 701 1.72 31.58 49.84
C GLY A 701 2.54 32.41 50.84
N PRO A 702 3.59 31.82 51.45
CA PRO A 702 4.35 32.46 52.53
C PRO A 702 5.09 33.75 52.14
N ASN A 703 5.32 33.97 50.84
CA ASN A 703 5.99 35.16 50.29
C ASN A 703 5.05 36.04 49.45
N GLY A 704 3.73 35.96 49.66
CA GLY A 704 2.72 36.67 48.86
C GLY A 704 2.03 35.76 47.84
N LEU A 705 1.72 36.29 46.65
CA LEU A 705 0.94 35.55 45.64
C LEU A 705 1.69 34.32 45.10
N ALA A 706 0.95 33.23 44.96
CA ALA A 706 1.41 31.93 44.49
C ALA A 706 0.45 31.33 43.47
N LEU A 707 0.94 30.38 42.69
CA LEU A 707 0.11 29.53 41.83
C LEU A 707 -0.19 28.24 42.61
N ASP A 708 -1.48 27.92 42.75
CA ASP A 708 -1.96 26.62 43.22
C ASP A 708 -2.25 25.75 41.99
N THR A 709 -1.50 24.66 41.85
CA THR A 709 -1.55 23.77 40.68
C THR A 709 -2.45 22.57 40.97
N VAL A 710 -3.49 22.42 40.15
CA VAL A 710 -4.44 21.29 40.17
C VAL A 710 -4.15 20.42 38.95
N SER A 711 -3.84 19.14 39.13
CA SER A 711 -3.47 18.24 38.03
C SER A 711 -4.12 16.85 38.14
N MET A 712 -4.23 16.14 37.01
CA MET A 712 -4.77 14.77 36.94
C MET A 712 -3.85 13.74 37.62
N GLY A 713 -3.87 13.68 38.95
CA GLY A 713 -3.07 12.79 39.79
C GLY A 713 -3.47 11.30 39.73
N GLY A 714 -3.40 10.69 38.54
CA GLY A 714 -3.54 9.24 38.31
C GLY A 714 -4.95 8.64 38.45
N ARG A 715 -5.95 9.41 38.88
CA ARG A 715 -7.35 8.97 38.93
C ARG A 715 -8.00 9.11 37.54
N PRO A 716 -8.69 8.08 37.02
CA PRO A 716 -9.43 8.21 35.77
C PRO A 716 -10.65 9.12 35.96
N LEU A 717 -10.76 10.14 35.10
CA LEU A 717 -11.97 10.96 34.95
C LEU A 717 -12.98 10.23 34.07
N GLN A 718 -14.25 10.27 34.45
CA GLN A 718 -15.33 9.61 33.70
C GLN A 718 -15.66 10.34 32.40
N THR A 719 -15.57 11.68 32.40
CA THR A 719 -15.92 12.49 31.23
C THR A 719 -14.84 12.41 30.15
N THR A 720 -15.24 11.96 28.96
CA THR A 720 -14.33 11.70 27.82
C THR A 720 -14.90 12.27 26.52
N LEU A 721 -15.89 11.64 25.90
CA LEU A 721 -16.37 12.02 24.57
C LEU A 721 -17.84 12.45 24.55
N ASP A 722 -18.18 13.38 23.65
CA ASP A 722 -19.58 13.72 23.35
C ASP A 722 -20.24 12.68 22.43
N GLU A 723 -21.54 12.84 22.18
CA GLU A 723 -22.34 11.99 21.26
C GLU A 723 -21.75 11.91 19.83
N LYS A 724 -20.96 12.92 19.44
CA LYS A 724 -20.30 13.05 18.14
C LYS A 724 -18.84 12.56 18.19
N LYS A 725 -18.46 11.87 19.27
CA LYS A 725 -17.14 11.30 19.57
C LYS A 725 -16.01 12.35 19.70
N ARG A 726 -16.32 13.58 20.11
CA ARG A 726 -15.38 14.70 20.29
C ARG A 726 -14.93 14.82 21.73
N ALA A 727 -13.68 15.25 21.94
CA ALA A 727 -13.12 15.50 23.27
C ALA A 727 -13.91 16.52 24.10
N LEU A 728 -14.46 16.12 25.25
CA LEU A 728 -15.17 16.98 26.21
C LEU A 728 -14.22 17.77 27.13
N ILE A 729 -13.35 18.58 26.51
CA ILE A 729 -12.22 19.27 27.17
C ILE A 729 -12.68 20.07 28.41
N HIS A 730 -13.77 20.85 28.31
CA HIS A 730 -14.25 21.66 29.45
C HIS A 730 -14.81 20.81 30.58
N GLN A 731 -15.72 19.90 30.28
CA GLN A 731 -16.43 19.11 31.30
C GLN A 731 -15.45 18.22 32.07
N ARG A 732 -14.48 17.61 31.38
CA ARG A 732 -13.37 16.85 31.97
C ARG A 732 -12.51 17.70 32.92
N LEU A 733 -12.20 18.93 32.54
CA LEU A 733 -11.45 19.88 33.38
C LEU A 733 -12.28 20.39 34.58
N MET A 734 -13.58 20.55 34.42
CA MET A 734 -14.50 20.90 35.52
C MET A 734 -14.76 19.71 36.47
N GLU A 735 -14.74 18.47 35.99
CA GLU A 735 -14.77 17.25 36.82
C GLU A 735 -13.52 17.18 37.72
N LEU A 736 -12.34 17.53 37.18
CA LEU A 736 -11.12 17.68 37.97
C LEU A 736 -11.28 18.75 39.07
N LEU A 737 -11.80 19.94 38.74
CA LEU A 737 -11.91 21.08 39.68
C LEU A 737 -13.04 20.98 40.71
N THR A 738 -14.12 20.26 40.43
CA THR A 738 -15.32 20.19 41.29
C THR A 738 -15.48 18.84 42.01
N THR A 739 -15.00 17.75 41.41
CA THR A 739 -15.21 16.38 41.91
C THR A 739 -13.92 15.74 42.42
N VAL A 740 -12.84 15.72 41.61
CA VAL A 740 -11.62 14.95 41.94
C VAL A 740 -10.65 15.70 42.84
N GLN A 741 -10.35 16.96 42.53
CA GLN A 741 -9.59 17.90 43.35
C GLN A 741 -10.43 19.14 43.56
N ARG A 742 -11.42 19.03 44.46
CA ARG A 742 -12.48 20.01 44.71
C ARG A 742 -11.91 21.37 45.18
N ARG A 743 -11.62 22.24 44.22
CA ARG A 743 -11.18 23.63 44.36
C ARG A 743 -12.27 24.64 43.98
N VAL A 744 -13.23 24.23 43.15
CA VAL A 744 -14.39 25.01 42.72
C VAL A 744 -15.67 24.37 43.25
N PHE A 745 -16.63 25.20 43.67
CA PHE A 745 -17.80 24.77 44.44
C PHE A 745 -19.10 25.29 43.81
N GLY A 746 -20.05 24.39 43.53
CA GLY A 746 -21.41 24.75 43.10
C GLY A 746 -22.35 25.18 44.24
N THR A 747 -21.90 25.08 45.49
CA THR A 747 -22.66 25.42 46.71
C THR A 747 -21.72 25.92 47.80
N VAL A 748 -22.20 26.83 48.65
CA VAL A 748 -21.55 27.20 49.92
C VAL A 748 -22.52 26.96 51.09
N ALA A 749 -22.00 26.71 52.28
CA ALA A 749 -22.83 26.56 53.48
C ALA A 749 -23.21 27.94 54.04
N PRO A 750 -24.44 28.16 54.56
CA PRO A 750 -24.83 29.49 55.06
C PRO A 750 -23.91 29.99 56.19
N GLY A 751 -23.52 29.11 57.11
CA GLY A 751 -22.55 29.46 58.17
C GLY A 751 -21.15 29.85 57.68
N LYS A 752 -20.77 29.51 56.44
CA LYS A 752 -19.53 30.04 55.83
C LYS A 752 -19.69 31.49 55.35
N ILE A 753 -20.90 32.00 55.17
CA ILE A 753 -21.11 33.44 54.96
C ILE A 753 -20.82 34.18 56.28
N LEU A 754 -21.36 33.69 57.41
CA LEU A 754 -21.05 34.26 58.73
C LEU A 754 -19.54 34.23 59.05
N GLU A 755 -18.90 33.07 58.86
CA GLU A 755 -17.47 32.87 59.17
C GLU A 755 -16.54 33.71 58.28
N LEU A 756 -16.79 33.77 56.96
CA LEU A 756 -15.86 34.42 56.02
C LEU A 756 -16.03 35.94 55.94
N PHE A 757 -17.22 36.46 56.27
CA PHE A 757 -17.50 37.90 56.28
C PHE A 757 -17.51 38.50 57.69
N GLU A 758 -17.06 37.74 58.69
CA GLU A 758 -16.93 38.15 60.10
C GLU A 758 -18.24 38.76 60.66
N LEU A 759 -19.37 38.07 60.43
CA LEU A 759 -20.68 38.49 60.93
C LEU A 759 -20.91 37.93 62.33
N ASP A 760 -20.43 38.66 63.33
CA ASP A 760 -20.57 38.32 64.76
C ASP A 760 -21.86 38.91 65.36
N GLU A 761 -22.49 38.19 66.29
CA GLU A 761 -23.68 38.65 67.03
C GLU A 761 -23.34 39.67 68.14
N SER A 762 -22.06 39.80 68.50
CA SER A 762 -21.55 40.61 69.62
C SER A 762 -20.92 41.95 69.21
N GLU A 763 -20.56 42.14 67.94
CA GLU A 763 -20.09 43.42 67.40
C GLU A 763 -21.21 44.16 66.65
N ILE A 764 -21.68 45.27 67.22
CA ILE A 764 -22.70 46.16 66.60
C ILE A 764 -22.26 46.60 65.18
N SER A 765 -20.94 46.74 64.97
CA SER A 765 -20.26 47.05 63.70
C SER A 765 -20.50 46.03 62.57
N GLN A 766 -20.71 44.77 62.92
CA GLN A 766 -20.74 43.61 62.01
C GLN A 766 -22.14 42.96 61.92
N SER A 767 -23.15 43.63 62.49
CA SER A 767 -24.54 43.16 62.60
C SER A 767 -25.29 42.92 61.27
N GLY A 768 -24.74 43.30 60.12
CA GLY A 768 -25.36 43.03 58.81
C GLY A 768 -24.54 43.50 57.60
N ILE A 769 -24.82 42.91 56.44
CA ILE A 769 -24.05 43.09 55.19
C ILE A 769 -24.94 43.08 53.93
N ALA A 770 -24.55 43.81 52.90
CA ALA A 770 -25.23 43.77 51.60
C ALA A 770 -24.95 42.45 50.87
N THR A 771 -25.97 41.85 50.23
CA THR A 771 -25.83 40.59 49.49
C THR A 771 -24.85 40.72 48.31
N HIS A 772 -24.74 41.90 47.72
CA HIS A 772 -23.72 42.20 46.70
C HIS A 772 -22.30 42.06 47.26
N THR A 773 -22.02 42.58 48.46
CA THR A 773 -20.69 42.44 49.10
C THR A 773 -20.39 40.98 49.41
N VAL A 774 -21.39 40.19 49.82
CA VAL A 774 -21.24 38.74 49.97
C VAL A 774 -20.92 38.08 48.63
N LEU A 775 -21.64 38.43 47.56
CA LEU A 775 -21.42 37.89 46.23
C LEU A 775 -20.02 38.20 45.68
N THR A 776 -19.59 39.46 45.69
CA THR A 776 -18.28 39.82 45.12
C THR A 776 -17.12 39.34 45.98
N GLY A 777 -17.27 39.29 47.31
CA GLY A 777 -16.22 38.79 48.22
C GLY A 777 -15.73 37.38 47.90
N PHE A 778 -16.62 36.46 47.52
CA PHE A 778 -16.23 35.10 47.07
C PHE A 778 -15.36 35.11 45.81
N TYR A 779 -15.47 36.12 44.95
CA TYR A 779 -14.67 36.28 43.74
C TYR A 779 -13.44 37.19 43.95
N GLU A 780 -13.46 38.08 44.94
CA GLU A 780 -12.37 39.02 45.26
C GLU A 780 -11.28 38.42 46.17
N PHE A 781 -11.66 37.64 47.18
CA PHE A 781 -10.76 37.18 48.24
C PHE A 781 -10.20 35.77 47.96
N LEU A 782 -8.87 35.70 47.76
CA LEU A 782 -8.14 34.47 47.38
C LEU A 782 -8.13 33.33 48.42
N GLY A 783 -8.60 33.60 49.64
CA GLY A 783 -8.81 32.59 50.68
C GLY A 783 -10.20 31.96 50.68
N PHE A 784 -11.17 32.51 49.93
CA PHE A 784 -12.56 32.07 49.97
C PHE A 784 -12.80 30.90 48.98
N PRO A 785 -13.82 30.05 49.19
CA PRO A 785 -14.22 29.03 48.23
C PRO A 785 -14.52 29.65 46.85
N ARG A 786 -13.91 29.11 45.79
CA ARG A 786 -14.17 29.57 44.41
C ARG A 786 -15.53 29.06 43.97
N LEU A 787 -16.47 29.96 43.67
CA LEU A 787 -17.85 29.59 43.37
C LEU A 787 -18.08 29.44 41.86
N LEU A 788 -18.83 28.41 41.48
CA LEU A 788 -19.13 28.11 40.07
C LEU A 788 -20.01 29.17 39.41
N SER A 789 -21.01 29.67 40.15
CA SER A 789 -21.87 30.82 39.82
C SER A 789 -22.43 31.46 41.09
N SER A 790 -22.97 32.67 40.94
CA SER A 790 -23.75 33.41 41.94
C SER A 790 -24.86 32.59 42.62
N ASP A 791 -25.42 31.58 41.94
CA ASP A 791 -26.44 30.67 42.50
C ASP A 791 -25.98 29.93 43.76
N ALA A 792 -24.68 29.69 43.90
CA ALA A 792 -24.12 29.10 45.10
C ALA A 792 -24.33 30.01 46.34
N VAL A 793 -24.28 31.33 46.16
CA VAL A 793 -24.56 32.34 47.19
C VAL A 793 -26.07 32.47 47.41
N ARG A 794 -26.86 32.57 46.33
CA ARG A 794 -28.34 32.59 46.34
C ARG A 794 -28.92 31.49 47.24
N LYS A 795 -28.54 30.23 46.96
CA LYS A 795 -29.01 29.05 47.69
C LYS A 795 -28.49 28.96 49.13
N ALA A 796 -27.32 29.54 49.40
CA ALA A 796 -26.81 29.67 50.76
C ALA A 796 -27.56 30.75 51.56
N ILE A 797 -28.04 31.81 50.91
CA ILE A 797 -28.89 32.82 51.55
C ILE A 797 -30.28 32.23 51.85
N VAL A 798 -30.96 31.61 50.87
CA VAL A 798 -32.25 30.93 51.07
C VAL A 798 -32.17 29.98 52.28
N ARG A 799 -31.21 29.06 52.26
CA ARG A 799 -31.06 28.07 53.34
C ARG A 799 -30.65 28.71 54.68
N GLY A 800 -29.91 29.82 54.67
CA GLY A 800 -29.56 30.56 55.89
C GLY A 800 -30.77 31.22 56.55
N VAL A 801 -31.65 31.80 55.73
CA VAL A 801 -32.94 32.38 56.15
C VAL A 801 -33.88 31.29 56.68
N GLU A 802 -33.98 30.16 55.99
CA GLU A 802 -34.79 29.00 56.41
C GLU A 802 -34.33 28.41 57.75
N THR A 803 -33.02 28.43 58.02
CA THR A 803 -32.42 27.83 59.24
C THR A 803 -32.14 28.84 60.35
N GLY A 804 -32.64 30.07 60.24
CA GLY A 804 -32.52 31.10 61.29
C GLY A 804 -31.10 31.63 61.50
N LEU A 805 -30.17 31.42 60.56
CA LEU A 805 -28.77 31.85 60.69
C LEU A 805 -28.57 33.35 60.41
N PHE A 806 -29.47 33.96 59.62
CA PHE A 806 -29.54 35.39 59.40
C PHE A 806 -30.89 35.74 58.77
N GLY A 807 -31.39 36.96 59.01
CA GLY A 807 -32.54 37.52 58.31
C GLY A 807 -32.14 38.13 56.97
N TYR A 808 -33.03 38.10 55.99
CA TYR A 808 -32.86 38.74 54.67
C TYR A 808 -33.93 39.80 54.44
N VAL A 809 -33.55 40.94 53.83
CA VAL A 809 -34.47 41.99 53.39
C VAL A 809 -33.99 42.66 52.11
N ILE A 810 -34.92 43.21 51.33
CA ILE A 810 -34.64 44.00 50.13
C ILE A 810 -34.42 45.46 50.51
N GLY A 811 -33.32 46.05 50.02
CA GLY A 811 -32.85 47.37 50.41
C GLY A 811 -31.98 47.36 51.67
N ARG A 812 -31.21 48.43 51.88
CA ARG A 812 -30.28 48.57 53.01
C ARG A 812 -30.94 49.33 54.19
N PRO A 813 -31.35 48.65 55.28
CA PRO A 813 -31.93 49.30 56.45
C PRO A 813 -30.89 50.12 57.23
N THR A 814 -31.36 51.10 58.01
CA THR A 814 -30.55 51.86 58.98
C THR A 814 -30.45 51.11 60.31
N LEU A 815 -29.26 51.06 60.89
CA LEU A 815 -29.03 50.56 62.24
C LEU A 815 -29.41 51.66 63.25
N GLY A 816 -30.15 51.31 64.30
CA GLY A 816 -30.53 52.20 65.39
C GLY A 816 -29.50 52.27 66.52
N ASP A 817 -29.65 53.25 67.40
CA ASP A 817 -28.83 53.41 68.62
C ASP A 817 -29.03 52.26 69.63
N ASP A 818 -30.04 51.42 69.42
CA ASP A 818 -30.36 50.19 70.15
C ASP A 818 -29.61 48.95 69.62
N GLY A 819 -28.82 49.11 68.53
CA GLY A 819 -28.09 48.01 67.89
C GLY A 819 -28.95 47.14 66.96
N ARG A 820 -30.17 47.55 66.62
CA ARG A 820 -31.08 46.78 65.75
C ARG A 820 -31.44 47.55 64.48
N TYR A 821 -31.82 46.82 63.43
CA TYR A 821 -32.16 47.45 62.15
C TYR A 821 -33.60 47.98 62.14
N GLN A 822 -33.74 49.27 61.79
CA GLN A 822 -34.99 50.03 61.79
C GLN A 822 -35.86 49.67 60.58
N ILE A 823 -36.45 48.47 60.62
CA ILE A 823 -37.35 47.97 59.58
C ILE A 823 -38.50 47.17 60.21
N GLY A 824 -39.68 47.20 59.59
CA GLY A 824 -40.81 46.41 60.07
C GLY A 824 -40.50 44.90 59.96
N ARG A 825 -40.59 44.17 61.08
CA ARG A 825 -40.27 42.73 61.19
C ARG A 825 -40.91 41.87 60.10
N SER A 826 -42.14 42.17 59.69
CA SER A 826 -42.85 41.48 58.58
C SER A 826 -42.20 41.62 57.20
N ARG A 827 -41.27 42.57 57.02
CA ARG A 827 -40.51 42.77 55.78
C ARG A 827 -39.19 41.98 55.76
N VAL A 828 -38.77 41.40 56.88
CA VAL A 828 -37.55 40.58 56.99
C VAL A 828 -37.93 39.11 56.92
N ALA A 829 -37.37 38.39 55.95
CA ALA A 829 -37.47 36.94 55.90
C ALA A 829 -36.50 36.33 56.91
N PHE A 830 -37.00 35.50 57.82
CA PHE A 830 -36.25 34.80 58.86
C PHE A 830 -37.10 33.62 59.35
N GLU A 831 -36.50 32.44 59.52
CA GLU A 831 -37.18 31.19 59.93
C GLU A 831 -38.41 30.84 59.08
N ARG A 832 -38.34 31.14 57.77
CA ARG A 832 -39.37 30.82 56.78
C ARG A 832 -38.74 30.35 55.48
N SER A 833 -39.47 29.54 54.71
CA SER A 833 -39.09 29.22 53.33
C SER A 833 -39.25 30.42 52.41
N VAL A 834 -38.34 30.52 51.44
CA VAL A 834 -38.14 31.64 50.51
C VAL A 834 -37.66 31.04 49.19
N ALA A 835 -38.23 31.45 48.05
CA ALA A 835 -37.81 30.92 46.76
C ALA A 835 -36.45 31.48 46.32
N ASP A 836 -35.72 30.73 45.48
CA ASP A 836 -34.41 31.14 44.94
C ASP A 836 -34.46 32.52 44.24
N ASP A 837 -35.57 32.87 43.60
CA ASP A 837 -35.81 34.12 42.88
C ASP A 837 -36.25 35.30 43.77
N GLU A 838 -36.67 35.08 45.01
CA GLU A 838 -36.91 36.15 46.00
C GLU A 838 -35.60 36.80 46.51
N ILE A 839 -34.46 36.13 46.32
CA ILE A 839 -33.15 36.63 46.76
C ILE A 839 -32.51 37.52 45.69
N ASP A 840 -32.63 38.82 45.88
CA ASP A 840 -31.87 39.84 45.16
C ASP A 840 -30.44 39.90 45.70
N LEU A 841 -29.46 39.64 44.82
CA LEU A 841 -28.03 39.68 45.15
C LEU A 841 -27.40 41.06 44.92
N ASP A 842 -28.10 42.01 44.30
CA ASP A 842 -27.62 43.37 44.05
C ASP A 842 -28.19 44.37 45.08
N SER A 843 -29.48 44.24 45.43
CA SER A 843 -30.17 45.16 46.36
C SER A 843 -30.48 44.59 47.76
N GLY A 844 -30.24 43.31 47.99
CA GLY A 844 -30.52 42.63 49.25
C GLY A 844 -29.56 42.96 50.41
N PHE A 845 -29.99 42.66 51.63
CA PHE A 845 -29.22 42.85 52.86
C PHE A 845 -29.47 41.71 53.85
N LEU A 846 -28.41 41.21 54.50
CA LEU A 846 -28.43 40.18 55.53
C LEU A 846 -28.24 40.81 56.92
N ILE A 847 -28.94 40.28 57.92
CA ILE A 847 -28.98 40.79 59.31
C ILE A 847 -28.74 39.61 60.27
N VAL A 848 -27.81 39.74 61.23
CA VAL A 848 -27.59 38.69 62.24
C VAL A 848 -28.78 38.61 63.22
N PRO A 849 -29.10 37.45 63.82
CA PRO A 849 -30.31 37.28 64.64
C PRO A 849 -30.48 38.30 65.76
N THR A 850 -29.39 38.68 66.45
CA THR A 850 -29.41 39.66 67.56
C THR A 850 -29.76 41.09 67.14
N ALA A 851 -29.61 41.43 65.85
CA ALA A 851 -29.88 42.77 65.30
C ALA A 851 -31.25 42.88 64.60
N LEU A 852 -32.09 41.85 64.68
CA LEU A 852 -33.42 41.84 64.10
C LEU A 852 -34.40 42.78 64.85
N PRO A 853 -35.35 43.43 64.15
CA PRO A 853 -36.38 44.25 64.78
C PRO A 853 -37.30 43.40 65.67
N GLU A 854 -37.74 43.99 66.79
CA GLU A 854 -38.54 43.29 67.81
C GLU A 854 -39.97 42.97 67.34
N GLU A 855 -40.53 41.87 67.84
CA GLU A 855 -41.91 41.46 67.53
C GLU A 855 -42.93 42.13 68.48
N PRO A 856 -44.03 42.70 67.97
CA PRO A 856 -45.13 43.16 68.81
C PRO A 856 -45.89 41.95 69.40
N PRO A 857 -46.27 41.97 70.69
CA PRO A 857 -46.88 40.81 71.34
C PRO A 857 -48.28 40.51 70.80
N THR A 858 -48.52 39.26 70.43
CA THR A 858 -49.81 38.72 69.99
C THR A 858 -50.56 38.03 71.14
N ASN A 859 -51.88 38.27 71.25
CA ASN A 859 -52.77 37.52 72.15
C ASN A 859 -53.42 36.32 71.42
N ASP A 860 -53.79 35.29 72.18
CA ASP A 860 -54.26 33.99 71.68
C ASP A 860 -55.76 33.89 71.32
N ASP A 861 -56.05 32.77 70.65
CA ASP A 861 -57.28 31.94 70.60
C ASP A 861 -58.42 32.17 69.55
N PRO A 862 -59.16 31.10 69.17
CA PRO A 862 -59.90 30.98 67.89
C PRO A 862 -61.45 30.94 68.03
N PRO A 863 -62.21 30.63 66.94
CA PRO A 863 -62.85 29.29 66.86
C PRO A 863 -63.04 28.72 65.42
N SER A 864 -63.98 27.79 65.21
CA SER A 864 -64.05 26.82 64.09
C SER A 864 -65.43 26.71 63.38
N GLY A 865 -65.53 25.92 62.28
CA GLY A 865 -66.80 25.55 61.61
C GLY A 865 -66.66 24.57 60.41
N LYS A 866 -67.71 23.79 60.10
CA LYS A 866 -67.87 22.93 58.88
C LYS A 866 -69.29 23.11 58.24
N PRO A 867 -69.89 22.17 57.46
CA PRO A 867 -70.35 22.35 56.07
C PRO A 867 -71.90 22.40 55.94
N PRO A 868 -72.56 22.19 54.76
CA PRO A 868 -72.83 20.84 54.23
C PRO A 868 -72.89 20.75 52.66
N GLU A 869 -73.78 19.90 52.10
CA GLU A 869 -73.68 19.21 50.79
C GLU A 869 -74.87 19.46 49.79
N ASP A 870 -74.87 18.70 48.69
CA ASP A 870 -75.96 18.22 47.80
C ASP A 870 -76.59 19.02 46.61
N ASP A 871 -76.06 18.72 45.40
CA ASP A 871 -76.60 17.78 44.36
C ASP A 871 -77.80 18.11 43.39
N THR A 872 -77.81 17.37 42.27
CA THR A 872 -78.86 17.04 41.25
C THR A 872 -79.02 17.85 39.93
N HIS A 873 -78.66 17.19 38.81
CA HIS A 873 -79.41 16.96 37.54
C HIS A 873 -79.99 18.15 36.68
N GLU A 874 -80.09 18.10 35.33
CA GLU A 874 -79.63 17.17 34.26
C GLU A 874 -79.73 17.80 32.84
N ARG A 875 -78.97 17.24 31.86
CA ARG A 875 -79.22 17.17 30.38
C ARG A 875 -79.13 18.46 29.51
N GLN A 876 -78.25 18.56 28.49
CA GLN A 876 -78.12 17.83 27.18
C GLN A 876 -79.05 18.41 26.08
N ASP A 877 -78.71 18.56 24.77
CA ASP A 877 -77.52 18.41 23.88
C ASP A 877 -77.65 19.49 22.75
N ASP A 878 -76.75 19.83 21.81
CA ASP A 878 -75.31 19.58 21.46
C ASP A 878 -74.77 20.91 20.84
N GLU A 879 -73.80 21.16 19.92
CA GLU A 879 -72.72 20.53 19.08
C GLU A 879 -71.82 21.77 18.69
N THR A 880 -70.53 21.82 18.30
CA THR A 880 -69.33 20.97 18.04
C THR A 880 -68.09 21.80 18.51
N ALA A 881 -66.92 21.30 18.92
CA ALA A 881 -65.89 20.39 18.34
C ALA A 881 -64.88 21.09 17.37
N ASP A 882 -63.56 20.94 17.50
CA ASP A 882 -62.80 20.18 18.52
C ASP A 882 -61.32 20.62 18.71
N GLU A 883 -60.77 20.39 19.92
CA GLU A 883 -59.33 20.45 20.25
C GLU A 883 -58.92 19.14 20.97
N PHE A 884 -58.09 18.31 20.35
CA PHE A 884 -57.69 17.03 20.96
C PHE A 884 -56.49 17.14 21.91
N LYS A 885 -56.77 17.00 23.21
CA LYS A 885 -55.80 16.53 24.22
C LYS A 885 -55.83 15.01 24.28
N THR A 886 -54.68 14.35 24.24
CA THR A 886 -54.56 12.91 24.53
C THR A 886 -54.29 12.64 26.01
N VAL A 887 -54.93 11.60 26.54
CA VAL A 887 -54.88 11.20 27.96
C VAL A 887 -53.73 10.22 28.21
N SER A 888 -53.07 10.33 29.37
CA SER A 888 -52.10 9.35 29.85
C SER A 888 -52.79 8.20 30.60
N THR A 889 -52.53 6.95 30.21
CA THR A 889 -52.80 5.76 31.02
C THR A 889 -51.50 5.00 31.26
N GLN A 890 -50.91 5.16 32.44
CA GLN A 890 -49.86 4.23 32.92
C GLN A 890 -50.54 2.94 33.40
N PRO A 891 -50.01 1.75 33.09
CA PRO A 891 -50.41 0.51 33.76
C PRO A 891 -49.78 0.40 35.15
N ASP A 892 -50.51 -0.14 36.12
CA ASP A 892 -49.94 -0.54 37.43
C ASP A 892 -49.01 -1.75 37.26
N LEU A 893 -47.72 -1.48 37.11
CA LEU A 893 -46.66 -2.49 36.99
C LEU A 893 -46.28 -3.07 38.37
N ALA A 894 -47.21 -3.83 38.95
CA ALA A 894 -47.05 -4.47 40.26
C ALA A 894 -46.76 -5.99 40.21
N ASP A 895 -47.32 -6.75 39.25
CA ASP A 895 -47.25 -8.23 39.26
C ASP A 895 -47.31 -8.91 37.86
N SER A 896 -47.17 -8.17 36.75
CA SER A 896 -47.27 -8.71 35.38
C SER A 896 -45.93 -9.27 34.87
N ARG A 897 -45.89 -10.58 34.56
CA ARG A 897 -44.72 -11.26 33.94
C ARG A 897 -44.64 -11.13 32.40
N GLU A 898 -45.60 -10.45 31.79
CA GLU A 898 -45.71 -10.29 30.34
C GLU A 898 -46.11 -8.83 30.06
N ILE A 899 -45.47 -8.20 29.07
CA ILE A 899 -45.66 -6.80 28.70
C ILE A 899 -46.06 -6.74 27.23
N ALA A 900 -47.34 -6.48 26.97
CA ALA A 900 -47.88 -6.33 25.62
C ALA A 900 -48.04 -4.83 25.30
N LEU A 901 -47.36 -4.36 24.25
CA LEU A 901 -47.39 -2.97 23.80
C LEU A 901 -47.80 -2.91 22.32
N SER A 902 -48.60 -1.90 21.97
CA SER A 902 -49.02 -1.63 20.59
C SER A 902 -49.09 -0.11 20.39
N PHE A 903 -48.45 0.38 19.34
CA PHE A 903 -48.37 1.79 19.02
C PHE A 903 -48.33 2.00 17.50
N THR A 904 -48.70 3.19 17.04
CA THR A 904 -48.54 3.62 15.65
C THR A 904 -47.43 4.65 15.55
N ALA A 905 -46.54 4.49 14.57
CA ALA A 905 -45.40 5.37 14.33
C ALA A 905 -45.27 5.69 12.84
N ASN A 906 -44.79 6.89 12.54
CA ASN A 906 -44.28 7.27 11.21
C ASN A 906 -42.75 7.02 11.16
N GLU A 907 -42.13 7.24 10.01
CA GLU A 907 -40.69 7.00 9.78
C GLU A 907 -39.77 7.62 10.84
N ALA A 908 -40.03 8.88 11.24
CA ALA A 908 -39.23 9.57 12.25
C ALA A 908 -39.38 8.93 13.65
N ASN A 909 -40.62 8.68 14.08
CA ASN A 909 -40.90 8.14 15.41
C ASN A 909 -40.49 6.66 15.55
N LEU A 910 -40.37 5.93 14.42
CA LEU A 910 -40.02 4.51 14.43
C LEU A 910 -38.57 4.27 14.87
N TYR A 911 -37.66 5.20 14.57
CA TYR A 911 -36.27 5.15 15.00
C TYR A 911 -36.10 5.37 16.51
N GLU A 912 -36.87 6.30 17.09
CA GLU A 912 -36.90 6.52 18.55
C GLU A 912 -37.56 5.35 19.28
N ALA A 913 -38.66 4.81 18.73
CA ALA A 913 -39.31 3.62 19.27
C ALA A 913 -38.41 2.37 19.24
N TRP A 914 -37.49 2.26 18.26
CA TRP A 914 -36.53 1.17 18.22
C TRP A 914 -35.57 1.18 19.43
N ASN A 915 -35.12 2.34 19.89
CA ASN A 915 -34.31 2.45 21.11
C ASN A 915 -35.09 2.01 22.35
N ALA A 916 -36.40 2.32 22.43
CA ALA A 916 -37.25 1.86 23.52
C ALA A 916 -37.46 0.33 23.51
N LEU A 917 -37.61 -0.28 22.32
CA LEU A 917 -37.72 -1.73 22.16
C LEU A 917 -36.39 -2.45 22.41
N ALA A 918 -35.26 -1.85 22.05
CA ALA A 918 -33.93 -2.37 22.37
C ALA A 918 -33.66 -2.37 23.88
N ASN A 919 -34.03 -1.28 24.58
CA ASN A 919 -33.96 -1.21 26.04
C ASN A 919 -34.91 -2.24 26.71
N LEU A 920 -36.07 -2.52 26.11
CA LEU A 920 -36.96 -3.58 26.58
C LEU A 920 -36.31 -4.96 26.41
N ALA A 921 -35.67 -5.23 25.26
CA ALA A 921 -34.98 -6.49 25.00
C ALA A 921 -33.75 -6.72 25.89
N ASP A 922 -33.01 -5.68 26.27
CA ASP A 922 -31.92 -5.77 27.26
C ASP A 922 -32.45 -6.19 28.66
N VAL A 923 -33.70 -5.84 28.98
CA VAL A 923 -34.38 -6.18 30.24
C VAL A 923 -35.11 -7.53 30.18
N THR A 924 -35.69 -7.93 29.04
CA THR A 924 -36.47 -9.18 28.89
C THR A 924 -35.72 -10.33 28.22
N GLY A 925 -34.52 -10.09 27.67
CA GLY A 925 -33.70 -11.05 26.92
C GLY A 925 -34.15 -11.28 25.47
N GLU A 926 -35.46 -11.33 25.23
CA GLU A 926 -36.07 -11.44 23.90
C GLU A 926 -37.36 -10.59 23.81
N VAL A 927 -37.66 -10.05 22.62
CA VAL A 927 -38.89 -9.30 22.31
C VAL A 927 -39.40 -9.70 20.94
N SER A 928 -40.65 -10.18 20.87
CA SER A 928 -41.32 -10.49 19.60
C SER A 928 -42.01 -9.24 19.03
N ILE A 929 -41.66 -8.84 17.80
CA ILE A 929 -42.18 -7.62 17.16
C ILE A 929 -43.08 -8.00 15.97
N ASN A 930 -44.36 -7.63 16.05
CA ASN A 930 -45.34 -7.87 14.99
C ASN A 930 -45.63 -6.59 14.20
N ALA A 931 -44.91 -6.39 13.08
CA ALA A 931 -45.12 -5.23 12.21
C ALA A 931 -46.31 -5.43 11.25
N ARG A 932 -47.17 -4.41 11.10
CA ARG A 932 -48.29 -4.42 10.15
C ARG A 932 -48.41 -3.09 9.42
N ALA A 933 -48.24 -3.12 8.09
CA ALA A 933 -48.38 -1.95 7.23
C ALA A 933 -49.58 -2.11 6.26
N THR A 934 -50.26 -1.00 5.98
CA THR A 934 -51.37 -0.94 5.00
C THR A 934 -51.20 0.28 4.09
N CYS A 935 -50.71 0.07 2.87
CA CYS A 935 -50.68 1.08 1.83
C CYS A 935 -52.05 1.18 1.12
N PRO A 936 -52.54 2.38 0.76
CA PRO A 936 -53.75 2.53 -0.07
C PRO A 936 -53.53 2.22 -1.57
N VAL A 937 -52.33 1.78 -1.96
CA VAL A 937 -51.93 1.40 -3.33
C VAL A 937 -51.10 0.12 -3.26
N ASP A 938 -51.09 -0.69 -4.32
CA ASP A 938 -50.26 -1.91 -4.40
C ASP A 938 -48.77 -1.62 -4.14
N TYR A 939 -48.12 -2.50 -3.39
CA TYR A 939 -46.71 -2.39 -3.05
C TYR A 939 -45.78 -2.64 -4.25
N ASP A 940 -44.74 -1.80 -4.39
CA ASP A 940 -43.59 -2.05 -5.26
C ASP A 940 -42.80 -3.26 -4.73
N LYS A 941 -43.01 -4.42 -5.35
CA LYS A 941 -42.42 -5.69 -4.93
C LYS A 941 -40.89 -5.67 -4.93
N ALA A 942 -40.25 -4.95 -5.86
CA ALA A 942 -38.79 -4.89 -5.92
C ALA A 942 -38.20 -4.06 -4.77
N LYS A 943 -38.91 -3.01 -4.33
CA LYS A 943 -38.52 -2.26 -3.13
C LYS A 943 -38.82 -3.01 -1.84
N LEU A 944 -39.91 -3.76 -1.78
CA LEU A 944 -40.24 -4.53 -0.58
C LEU A 944 -39.28 -5.70 -0.36
N GLU A 945 -38.87 -6.39 -1.44
CA GLU A 945 -37.89 -7.47 -1.38
C GLU A 945 -36.52 -6.93 -0.92
N ASN A 946 -35.90 -6.06 -1.72
CA ASN A 946 -34.55 -5.55 -1.47
C ASN A 946 -34.44 -4.62 -0.24
N GLY A 947 -35.53 -3.92 0.11
CA GLY A 947 -35.54 -2.91 1.17
C GLY A 947 -36.10 -3.37 2.51
N VAL A 948 -36.76 -4.53 2.57
CA VAL A 948 -37.39 -5.04 3.80
C VAL A 948 -37.12 -6.53 4.01
N PHE A 949 -37.43 -7.40 3.05
CA PHE A 949 -37.28 -8.85 3.26
C PHE A 949 -35.82 -9.33 3.20
N GLU A 950 -35.03 -8.86 2.23
CA GLU A 950 -33.62 -9.25 2.07
C GLU A 950 -32.77 -8.88 3.32
N PRO A 951 -32.81 -7.65 3.87
CA PRO A 951 -32.12 -7.33 5.12
C PRO A 951 -32.59 -8.13 6.35
N LEU A 952 -33.89 -8.45 6.45
CA LEU A 952 -34.42 -9.27 7.55
C LEU A 952 -34.01 -10.75 7.44
N ARG A 953 -33.81 -11.28 6.22
CA ARG A 953 -33.22 -12.60 5.98
C ARG A 953 -31.71 -12.61 6.29
N GLU A 954 -30.96 -11.58 5.90
CA GLU A 954 -29.52 -11.46 6.23
C GLU A 954 -29.27 -11.43 7.75
N LEU A 955 -30.17 -10.79 8.51
CA LEU A 955 -30.14 -10.77 9.97
C LEU A 955 -30.71 -12.05 10.62
N GLY A 956 -31.21 -13.02 9.85
CA GLY A 956 -31.79 -14.27 10.36
C GLY A 956 -33.11 -14.13 11.12
N LEU A 957 -33.79 -12.98 10.97
CA LEU A 957 -35.02 -12.63 11.70
C LEU A 957 -36.29 -13.16 11.04
N ILE A 958 -36.23 -13.50 9.75
CA ILE A 958 -37.31 -14.19 9.01
C ILE A 958 -36.73 -15.32 8.17
N TYR A 959 -37.55 -16.36 7.92
CA TYR A 959 -37.21 -17.52 7.10
C TYR A 959 -38.28 -17.70 6.01
N ASP A 960 -37.88 -18.17 4.82
CA ASP A 960 -38.85 -18.51 3.77
C ASP A 960 -39.53 -19.84 4.09
N ASP A 961 -40.83 -19.79 4.39
CA ASP A 961 -41.70 -20.98 4.42
C ASP A 961 -41.75 -21.61 3.02
N LYS A 962 -41.11 -22.77 2.85
CA LYS A 962 -41.14 -23.55 1.60
C LYS A 962 -42.43 -24.36 1.48
N GLY A 963 -43.49 -23.68 1.04
CA GLY A 963 -44.69 -24.27 0.45
C GLY A 963 -44.59 -24.38 -1.07
#